data_AF-A0A1X7V0Y5-F1
#
_entry.id   AF-A0A1X7V0Y5-F1
#
_cell.length_a   1.000
_cell.length_b   1.000
_cell.length_c   1.000
_cell.angle_alpha   90.00
_cell.angle_beta   90.00
_cell.angle_gamma   90.00
#
_symmetry.space_group_name_H-M   'P 1'
#
loop_
_entity.id
_entity.type
_entity.pdbx_description
1 polymer ?
#
loop_
_entity_poly.entity_id
_entity_poly.type
_entity_poly.pdbx_seq_one_letter_code
_entity_poly.pdbx_strand_id
1 'polypeptide(L)'
;MTYVTIRNNTGIGLLAINLMDESSISNAVFGHNAPNECIISLNNPDGARDKVAGGMFLFYSDYRNKEINFQPSLTISESLFHDNMYCSLLAGIPLVFTFSPSFENFGFTYGGGGGLGLVLSQINYSVNIIVEETSFERNVGPLGALQIEQHQGSHGSNVIFESCLFDDNGFMEESSIDLSFHYVGAASMILNVPRDYKIITDIASIRRNSFQFKSTQFLNNRADVSGGIYMVALNSPVAENELISDDCTFRNNKAGLSSAFYAFEYKFNGLEPGTNVIISNIIVENNNNYNSNPYTEFRQHKSTILTFSMNVTISGNSAFQDNEASALVAVSSVLNLFGDILFEGNRGASGGAILIYSDSYLVFFNNTRVRFLNNQVTGFGGAIHLIETESTFGQTCVLLFNGVDLYCYLFGMECINITDLNIQIYFEGNTAQLGNDIYGDIINNCSWLIYLQSLQSPYYRSFTGYEILRNISEDKNNNFSFEIQYSDRSVNTDAVYLNVLSSEGTSSDSRIKLFPGQMAFLNISAEDRYFHSVPLAITSSTLGGGEFSRSQLGLSGYWFLSGTGQTNLTQLSVYGGINSNVSVSISNVASTASTTLYFELEGCPYGLIYDTEECICSPDLLNGRDFDTFRCDEASGNITVPQFFWLGWTPVDEYTLRECIFDYCQNDIATVTFNGEDNINNQCADNRGGILCGECLDGYSTVFGSNRCLECKTDARILGLIIGFLVAGILLVLAIVFLNFTVTEGYLNIVIFYANIVQLAIPILSQYISYDAASVFIFISWINFEPGIDTCLFDGMNALTREGLYLLFPFYIFSLMFIIIYLARRSKKITSLGFQATRGFATLLLLCYGSVERTCFIILSAVTITSNEGNSYVGWYIDPNVKYGHDAHGFMVFLAIVLLLFYIIPFTVILICPPRLMNKTRYGRRITLKFKPILDAFYNPFKEKYSSWIGFRCLIRVFPLAMAGSLSYPDNLFGITVFIGVFLFLHEVIRPYKSERHNKLETFFLVNLVLIAVGTFYYPQKRDYFEDYSSAVYITLLVLLAYAGIVYIGLLHSDILFPKLLPSIKLKLKKSCQCNCCSYCTCCCCHKDPTESDEEKKRDTTIIESLEVPPPPPPPIVSVFELREPLLEYGTAELTVIKKGAKVNNQK
;
A
#
# COMPACT_ATOMS: atom_id res chain seq x y z
N MET A 1 -75.50 -18.43 31.69
CA MET A 1 -75.52 -17.29 30.73
C MET A 1 -75.69 -17.87 29.32
N THR A 2 -76.26 -17.12 28.39
CA THR A 2 -76.40 -17.52 26.98
C THR A 2 -75.40 -16.77 26.12
N TYR A 3 -74.24 -17.38 25.89
CA TYR A 3 -73.24 -16.87 24.96
C TYR A 3 -73.78 -16.88 23.52
N VAL A 4 -73.48 -15.84 22.74
CA VAL A 4 -73.75 -15.81 21.31
C VAL A 4 -72.50 -16.31 20.58
N THR A 5 -72.48 -17.57 20.18
CA THR A 5 -71.32 -18.18 19.49
C THR A 5 -71.59 -18.31 18.00
N ILE A 6 -70.84 -17.57 17.19
CA ILE A 6 -70.87 -17.58 15.73
C ILE A 6 -69.52 -18.10 15.24
N ARG A 7 -69.49 -19.37 14.79
CA ARG A 7 -68.23 -20.05 14.45
C ARG A 7 -68.30 -21.01 13.28
N ASN A 8 -67.13 -21.29 12.70
CA ASN A 8 -66.93 -22.17 11.54
C ASN A 8 -67.72 -21.72 10.29
N ASN A 9 -68.00 -20.42 10.13
CA ASN A 9 -68.66 -19.91 8.94
C ASN A 9 -67.67 -19.66 7.81
N THR A 10 -68.06 -19.98 6.57
CA THR A 10 -67.27 -19.74 5.36
C THR A 10 -67.44 -18.30 4.84
N GLY A 11 -67.68 -17.35 5.74
CA GLY A 11 -68.14 -15.99 5.46
C GLY A 11 -68.07 -15.12 6.71
N ILE A 12 -68.46 -13.84 6.60
CA ILE A 12 -68.50 -12.92 7.75
C ILE A 12 -69.51 -13.44 8.79
N GLY A 13 -69.10 -13.58 10.05
CA GLY A 13 -69.95 -14.07 11.14
C GLY A 13 -71.13 -13.14 11.45
N LEU A 14 -70.89 -11.83 11.53
CA LEU A 14 -71.94 -10.80 11.65
C LEU A 14 -71.68 -9.62 10.71
N LEU A 15 -72.63 -9.37 9.80
CA LEU A 15 -72.69 -8.15 8.98
C LEU A 15 -73.76 -7.23 9.55
N ALA A 16 -73.40 -6.01 9.94
CA ALA A 16 -74.34 -4.99 10.40
C ALA A 16 -74.10 -3.65 9.67
N ILE A 17 -75.19 -3.02 9.27
CA ILE A 17 -75.20 -1.77 8.48
C ILE A 17 -76.15 -0.80 9.17
N ASN A 18 -75.69 0.41 9.50
CA ASN A 18 -76.44 1.46 10.19
C ASN A 18 -77.19 0.93 11.43
N LEU A 19 -76.46 0.43 12.43
CA LEU A 19 -77.01 0.17 13.76
C LEU A 19 -77.31 1.52 14.43
N MET A 20 -78.54 2.02 14.24
CA MET A 20 -78.99 3.31 14.78
C MET A 20 -79.39 3.19 16.26
N ASP A 21 -79.42 4.34 16.94
CA ASP A 21 -79.71 4.45 18.38
C ASP A 21 -78.75 3.59 19.24
N GLU A 22 -79.19 3.10 20.39
CA GLU A 22 -78.36 2.35 21.35
C GLU A 22 -78.38 0.84 21.03
N SER A 23 -77.20 0.25 20.82
CA SER A 23 -76.99 -1.16 20.52
C SER A 23 -75.91 -1.76 21.42
N SER A 24 -76.06 -3.03 21.81
CA SER A 24 -75.02 -3.73 22.59
C SER A 24 -74.85 -5.20 22.18
N ILE A 25 -73.60 -5.66 22.23
CA ILE A 25 -73.18 -7.04 21.96
C ILE A 25 -72.27 -7.44 23.11
N SER A 26 -72.75 -8.29 24.03
CA SER A 26 -71.95 -8.76 25.17
C SER A 26 -71.87 -10.29 25.23
N ASN A 27 -70.78 -10.82 25.81
CA ASN A 27 -70.57 -12.27 25.94
C ASN A 27 -70.65 -13.02 24.59
N ALA A 28 -70.11 -12.42 23.52
CA ALA A 28 -70.13 -12.98 22.17
C ALA A 28 -68.80 -13.67 21.80
N VAL A 29 -68.87 -14.73 21.01
CA VAL A 29 -67.71 -15.49 20.53
C VAL A 29 -67.78 -15.65 19.02
N PHE A 30 -66.86 -14.99 18.31
CA PHE A 30 -66.65 -15.06 16.87
C PHE A 30 -65.40 -15.91 16.62
N GLY A 31 -65.58 -17.18 16.26
CA GLY A 31 -64.49 -18.16 16.22
C GLY A 31 -64.34 -18.86 14.87
N HIS A 32 -63.13 -19.01 14.34
CA HIS A 32 -62.86 -19.85 13.17
C HIS A 32 -63.72 -19.48 11.93
N ASN A 33 -64.12 -18.21 11.77
CA ASN A 33 -64.88 -17.76 10.59
C ASN A 33 -63.89 -17.47 9.47
N ALA A 34 -63.74 -18.44 8.56
CA ALA A 34 -62.65 -18.53 7.59
C ALA A 34 -63.12 -19.25 6.31
N PRO A 35 -62.56 -18.93 5.13
CA PRO A 35 -63.01 -19.51 3.87
C PRO A 35 -62.38 -20.88 3.60
N ASN A 36 -63.15 -21.79 2.99
CA ASN A 36 -62.77 -23.20 2.79
C ASN A 36 -61.41 -23.44 2.08
N GLU A 37 -60.94 -22.50 1.27
CA GLU A 37 -59.60 -22.54 0.67
C GLU A 37 -59.14 -21.09 0.45
N CYS A 38 -58.09 -20.63 1.14
CA CYS A 38 -57.47 -19.33 0.90
C CYS A 38 -56.27 -19.49 -0.05
N ILE A 39 -56.55 -19.92 -1.29
CA ILE A 39 -55.50 -20.11 -2.32
C ILE A 39 -55.24 -18.76 -2.99
N ILE A 40 -54.11 -18.15 -2.65
CA ILE A 40 -53.63 -16.88 -3.20
C ILE A 40 -52.58 -17.18 -4.27
N SER A 41 -52.80 -16.76 -5.52
CA SER A 41 -51.85 -16.97 -6.62
C SER A 41 -51.94 -15.87 -7.67
N LEU A 42 -50.80 -15.24 -7.99
CA LEU A 42 -50.67 -14.22 -9.03
C LEU A 42 -51.11 -14.72 -10.43
N ASN A 43 -50.96 -16.02 -10.70
CA ASN A 43 -51.08 -16.58 -12.04
C ASN A 43 -52.53 -16.82 -12.49
N ASN A 44 -53.54 -16.53 -11.65
CA ASN A 44 -54.95 -16.69 -11.99
C ASN A 44 -55.88 -15.73 -11.23
N PRO A 45 -55.91 -14.42 -11.56
CA PRO A 45 -56.79 -13.45 -10.92
C PRO A 45 -58.29 -13.81 -11.05
N ASP A 46 -58.70 -14.41 -12.17
CA ASP A 46 -60.09 -14.87 -12.39
C ASP A 46 -60.47 -16.09 -11.52
N GLY A 47 -59.48 -16.82 -10.98
CA GLY A 47 -59.69 -17.93 -10.06
C GLY A 47 -60.09 -17.48 -8.65
N ALA A 48 -59.65 -16.29 -8.24
CA ALA A 48 -59.91 -15.72 -6.93
C ALA A 48 -61.30 -15.06 -6.85
N ARG A 49 -62.37 -15.85 -6.99
CA ARG A 49 -63.72 -15.40 -6.60
C ARG A 49 -63.71 -14.98 -5.13
N ASP A 50 -64.24 -13.80 -4.83
CA ASP A 50 -64.20 -13.19 -3.49
C ASP A 50 -64.71 -14.11 -2.37
N LYS A 51 -63.78 -14.70 -1.61
CA LYS A 51 -64.04 -15.54 -0.43
C LYS A 51 -63.99 -14.70 0.85
N VAL A 52 -64.81 -13.66 0.88
CA VAL A 52 -64.94 -12.72 2.03
C VAL A 52 -65.42 -13.46 3.27
N ALA A 53 -64.61 -13.47 4.32
CA ALA A 53 -64.92 -14.06 5.63
C ALA A 53 -64.26 -13.26 6.76
N GLY A 54 -64.62 -13.55 8.02
CA GLY A 54 -64.11 -12.84 9.21
C GLY A 54 -65.11 -12.86 10.36
N GLY A 55 -64.75 -12.27 11.49
CA GLY A 55 -65.61 -12.23 12.69
C GLY A 55 -66.85 -11.34 12.51
N MET A 56 -66.66 -10.02 12.48
CA MET A 56 -67.73 -9.01 12.36
C MET A 56 -67.36 -7.86 11.42
N PHE A 57 -68.34 -7.35 10.68
CA PHE A 57 -68.21 -6.16 9.84
C PHE A 57 -69.33 -5.14 10.11
N LEU A 58 -68.94 -3.90 10.40
CA LEU A 58 -69.79 -2.77 10.73
C LEU A 58 -69.67 -1.67 9.66
N PHE A 59 -70.78 -1.18 9.13
CA PHE A 59 -70.80 -0.12 8.12
C PHE A 59 -71.80 0.98 8.46
N TYR A 60 -71.32 2.23 8.55
CA TYR A 60 -72.13 3.42 8.79
C TYR A 60 -72.11 4.34 7.57
N SER A 61 -73.28 4.74 7.06
CA SER A 61 -73.41 5.51 5.81
C SER A 61 -74.73 6.29 5.70
N ASP A 62 -74.68 7.42 4.98
CA ASP A 62 -75.82 8.33 4.79
C ASP A 62 -76.72 8.00 3.59
N TYR A 63 -76.40 6.93 2.84
CA TYR A 63 -76.77 6.66 1.44
C TYR A 63 -78.27 6.81 1.02
N ARG A 64 -79.22 7.02 1.95
CA ARG A 64 -80.65 7.26 1.64
C ARG A 64 -81.35 8.39 2.40
N ASN A 65 -80.77 8.98 3.46
CA ASN A 65 -81.48 9.92 4.33
C ASN A 65 -80.70 11.22 4.52
N LYS A 66 -81.29 12.35 4.11
CA LYS A 66 -80.71 13.70 4.26
C LYS A 66 -81.15 14.46 5.51
N GLU A 67 -82.14 13.95 6.24
CA GLU A 67 -82.67 14.54 7.46
C GLU A 67 -82.66 13.47 8.55
N ILE A 68 -81.58 13.43 9.34
CA ILE A 68 -81.38 12.50 10.46
C ILE A 68 -80.79 13.29 11.63
N ASN A 69 -81.26 13.01 12.84
CA ASN A 69 -80.78 13.62 14.08
C ASN A 69 -80.55 12.54 15.15
N PHE A 70 -79.90 11.45 14.74
CA PHE A 70 -79.57 10.29 15.58
C PHE A 70 -78.12 10.39 16.08
N GLN A 71 -77.83 9.77 17.22
CA GLN A 71 -76.48 9.52 17.72
C GLN A 71 -76.32 8.01 17.96
N PRO A 72 -75.95 7.23 16.92
CA PRO A 72 -75.70 5.80 17.08
C PRO A 72 -74.64 5.52 18.14
N SER A 73 -74.95 4.63 19.08
CA SER A 73 -74.01 4.17 20.11
C SER A 73 -73.99 2.65 20.17
N LEU A 74 -72.82 2.05 19.92
CA LEU A 74 -72.61 0.61 19.96
C LEU A 74 -71.59 0.24 21.03
N THR A 75 -71.97 -0.61 21.99
CA THR A 75 -71.04 -1.22 22.95
C THR A 75 -70.82 -2.70 22.63
N ILE A 76 -69.56 -3.12 22.53
CA ILE A 76 -69.14 -4.52 22.39
C ILE A 76 -68.34 -4.88 23.64
N SER A 77 -68.80 -5.83 24.46
CA SER A 77 -68.19 -6.12 25.76
C SER A 77 -68.00 -7.61 26.05
N GLU A 78 -67.03 -7.95 26.90
CA GLU A 78 -66.78 -9.32 27.39
C GLU A 78 -66.72 -10.38 26.25
N SER A 79 -66.11 -10.03 25.10
CA SER A 79 -66.24 -10.78 23.84
C SER A 79 -64.91 -11.32 23.31
N LEU A 80 -64.98 -12.35 22.46
CA LEU A 80 -63.81 -13.04 21.91
C LEU A 80 -63.89 -13.19 20.39
N PHE A 81 -62.92 -12.64 19.67
CA PHE A 81 -62.69 -12.81 18.25
C PHE A 81 -61.44 -13.68 18.07
N HIS A 82 -61.59 -14.95 17.69
CA HIS A 82 -60.46 -15.89 17.63
C HIS A 82 -60.37 -16.71 16.34
N ASP A 83 -59.15 -16.86 15.80
CA ASP A 83 -58.84 -17.70 14.63
C ASP A 83 -59.70 -17.37 13.37
N ASN A 84 -60.18 -16.13 13.23
CA ASN A 84 -60.97 -15.70 12.07
C ASN A 84 -60.05 -15.28 10.91
N MET A 85 -60.44 -15.55 9.66
CA MET A 85 -59.60 -15.30 8.48
C MET A 85 -60.35 -14.56 7.36
N TYR A 86 -59.77 -13.45 6.90
CA TYR A 86 -60.24 -12.67 5.75
C TYR A 86 -59.39 -12.93 4.51
N CYS A 87 -60.01 -13.34 3.38
CA CYS A 87 -59.32 -13.57 2.10
C CYS A 87 -60.05 -12.96 0.88
N SER A 88 -59.76 -11.70 0.54
CA SER A 88 -59.95 -11.17 -0.82
C SER A 88 -58.73 -10.34 -1.25
N LEU A 89 -58.38 -10.45 -2.53
CA LEU A 89 -57.24 -9.78 -3.17
C LEU A 89 -57.55 -8.31 -3.49
N LEU A 90 -58.78 -8.04 -3.92
CA LEU A 90 -59.21 -6.75 -4.48
C LEU A 90 -59.34 -5.65 -3.41
N ALA A 91 -59.56 -6.03 -2.16
CA ALA A 91 -59.68 -5.10 -1.04
C ALA A 91 -58.33 -4.61 -0.47
N GLY A 92 -57.22 -5.33 -0.71
CA GLY A 92 -55.93 -5.04 -0.06
C GLY A 92 -54.98 -4.15 -0.88
N ILE A 93 -54.73 -4.51 -2.15
CA ILE A 93 -53.61 -3.96 -2.92
C ILE A 93 -53.91 -2.60 -3.60
N PRO A 94 -55.04 -2.42 -4.32
CA PRO A 94 -55.23 -1.22 -5.14
C PRO A 94 -55.29 0.10 -4.33
N LEU A 95 -55.78 0.02 -3.09
CA LEU A 95 -56.01 1.16 -2.19
C LEU A 95 -54.72 1.80 -1.64
N VAL A 96 -53.60 1.06 -1.61
CA VAL A 96 -52.33 1.57 -1.05
C VAL A 96 -51.41 2.15 -2.11
N PHE A 97 -51.44 1.64 -3.36
CA PHE A 97 -50.43 1.96 -4.38
C PHE A 97 -50.93 2.41 -5.76
N THR A 98 -52.23 2.29 -6.10
CA THR A 98 -52.72 2.69 -7.44
C THR A 98 -53.72 3.84 -7.40
N PHE A 99 -53.20 5.06 -7.55
CA PHE A 99 -53.99 6.27 -7.78
C PHE A 99 -54.75 6.18 -9.12
N SER A 100 -56.07 5.96 -9.06
CA SER A 100 -56.98 6.21 -10.17
C SER A 100 -58.26 6.88 -9.68
N PRO A 101 -58.76 7.94 -10.33
CA PRO A 101 -60.07 8.53 -10.02
C PRO A 101 -61.27 7.59 -10.31
N SER A 102 -61.05 6.43 -10.95
CA SER A 102 -62.09 5.57 -11.52
C SER A 102 -62.82 4.65 -10.53
N PHE A 103 -63.02 5.07 -9.28
CA PHE A 103 -63.72 4.28 -8.25
C PHE A 103 -65.26 4.35 -8.31
N GLU A 104 -65.85 5.14 -9.23
CA GLU A 104 -67.31 5.29 -9.38
C GLU A 104 -68.07 4.00 -9.76
N ASN A 105 -67.39 2.95 -10.26
CA ASN A 105 -68.02 1.77 -10.87
C ASN A 105 -68.04 0.50 -10.01
N PHE A 106 -67.40 0.50 -8.82
CA PHE A 106 -67.48 -0.64 -7.89
C PHE A 106 -68.26 -0.23 -6.63
N GLY A 107 -69.22 -1.07 -6.23
CA GLY A 107 -69.91 -0.91 -4.95
C GLY A 107 -68.97 -1.17 -3.78
N PHE A 108 -69.34 -0.67 -2.60
CA PHE A 108 -68.55 -0.72 -1.36
C PHE A 108 -67.82 -2.06 -1.16
N THR A 109 -66.49 -2.00 -1.04
CA THR A 109 -65.64 -3.15 -0.72
C THR A 109 -65.91 -3.65 0.70
N TYR A 110 -66.18 -4.95 0.85
CA TYR A 110 -66.56 -5.57 2.13
C TYR A 110 -65.34 -5.82 3.02
N GLY A 111 -64.73 -4.75 3.54
CA GLY A 111 -63.70 -4.76 4.59
C GLY A 111 -62.38 -5.49 4.27
N GLY A 112 -61.56 -5.65 5.31
CA GLY A 112 -60.29 -6.41 5.27
C GLY A 112 -59.69 -6.77 6.63
N GLY A 113 -60.40 -6.48 7.74
CA GLY A 113 -60.04 -6.94 9.09
C GLY A 113 -60.53 -8.36 9.38
N GLY A 114 -59.68 -9.22 9.94
CA GLY A 114 -60.01 -10.63 10.21
C GLY A 114 -61.00 -10.83 11.36
N GLY A 115 -60.83 -10.07 12.46
CA GLY A 115 -61.71 -10.11 13.63
C GLY A 115 -62.86 -9.11 13.52
N LEU A 116 -62.53 -7.82 13.39
CA LEU A 116 -63.49 -6.71 13.28
C LEU A 116 -63.10 -5.76 12.15
N GLY A 117 -64.00 -5.58 11.18
CA GLY A 117 -63.94 -4.46 10.22
C GLY A 117 -64.98 -3.39 10.55
N LEU A 118 -64.58 -2.13 10.51
CA LEU A 118 -65.43 -0.96 10.73
C LEU A 118 -65.23 0.05 9.59
N VAL A 119 -66.31 0.48 8.94
CA VAL A 119 -66.29 1.50 7.89
C VAL A 119 -67.21 2.67 8.27
N LEU A 120 -66.62 3.85 8.44
CA LEU A 120 -67.26 5.13 8.76
C LEU A 120 -67.36 6.00 7.51
N SER A 121 -68.54 6.02 6.90
CA SER A 121 -68.81 6.65 5.60
C SER A 121 -69.88 7.77 5.69
N GLN A 122 -70.50 7.93 6.85
CA GLN A 122 -71.46 8.99 7.20
C GLN A 122 -70.86 10.41 7.12
N ILE A 123 -71.71 11.42 7.02
CA ILE A 123 -71.36 12.85 7.10
C ILE A 123 -72.28 13.57 8.10
N ASN A 124 -73.59 13.31 8.00
CA ASN A 124 -74.62 14.08 8.67
C ASN A 124 -74.79 13.74 10.18
N TYR A 125 -74.17 12.67 10.67
CA TYR A 125 -74.19 12.27 12.09
C TYR A 125 -72.85 11.74 12.56
N SER A 126 -72.63 11.82 13.88
CA SER A 126 -71.49 11.24 14.58
C SER A 126 -71.86 9.87 15.16
N VAL A 127 -70.96 8.89 15.04
CA VAL A 127 -71.10 7.54 15.62
C VAL A 127 -70.25 7.42 16.89
N ASN A 128 -70.76 6.75 17.92
CA ASN A 128 -70.01 6.36 19.11
C ASN A 128 -69.88 4.83 19.17
N ILE A 129 -68.67 4.30 19.22
CA ILE A 129 -68.40 2.86 19.36
C ILE A 129 -67.47 2.67 20.55
N ILE A 130 -67.82 1.74 21.44
CA ILE A 130 -67.02 1.33 22.58
C ILE A 130 -66.82 -0.18 22.47
N VAL A 131 -65.58 -0.63 22.53
CA VAL A 131 -65.19 -2.04 22.60
C VAL A 131 -64.42 -2.20 23.91
N GLU A 132 -64.99 -2.94 24.86
CA GLU A 132 -64.48 -3.08 26.22
C GLU A 132 -64.24 -4.55 26.59
N GLU A 133 -63.22 -4.84 27.39
CA GLU A 133 -62.90 -6.19 27.91
C GLU A 133 -62.94 -7.31 26.84
N THR A 134 -62.46 -7.01 25.63
CA THR A 134 -62.61 -7.85 24.44
C THR A 134 -61.26 -8.34 23.92
N SER A 135 -61.19 -9.63 23.56
CA SER A 135 -59.96 -10.30 23.10
C SER A 135 -60.01 -10.59 21.59
N PHE A 136 -58.91 -10.29 20.91
CA PHE A 136 -58.64 -10.56 19.50
C PHE A 136 -57.40 -11.47 19.40
N GLU A 137 -57.61 -12.77 19.16
CA GLU A 137 -56.56 -13.78 19.15
C GLU A 137 -56.39 -14.45 17.78
N ARG A 138 -55.17 -14.51 17.25
CA ARG A 138 -54.84 -15.31 16.04
C ARG A 138 -55.74 -15.01 14.83
N ASN A 139 -56.29 -13.79 14.74
CA ASN A 139 -57.06 -13.35 13.58
C ASN A 139 -56.10 -12.96 12.45
N VAL A 140 -56.48 -13.27 11.21
CA VAL A 140 -55.67 -13.03 10.03
C VAL A 140 -56.50 -12.26 9.00
N GLY A 141 -56.03 -11.08 8.61
CA GLY A 141 -56.62 -10.29 7.53
C GLY A 141 -55.55 -9.40 6.90
N PRO A 142 -55.68 -9.03 5.61
CA PRO A 142 -54.70 -8.20 4.93
C PRO A 142 -54.52 -6.83 5.61
N LEU A 143 -55.56 -6.34 6.30
CA LEU A 143 -55.58 -5.09 7.06
C LEU A 143 -55.59 -5.34 8.59
N GLY A 144 -55.12 -6.51 9.05
CA GLY A 144 -54.99 -6.88 10.47
C GLY A 144 -56.22 -7.56 11.09
N ALA A 145 -56.20 -7.72 12.42
CA ALA A 145 -57.33 -8.24 13.18
C ALA A 145 -58.47 -7.21 13.29
N LEU A 146 -58.13 -5.94 13.52
CA LEU A 146 -59.01 -4.78 13.49
C LEU A 146 -58.71 -3.91 12.26
N GLN A 147 -59.74 -3.57 11.50
CA GLN A 147 -59.69 -2.56 10.43
C GLN A 147 -60.68 -1.43 10.77
N ILE A 148 -60.21 -0.18 10.71
CA ILE A 148 -61.04 1.03 10.76
C ILE A 148 -60.80 1.83 9.47
N GLU A 149 -61.84 2.00 8.66
CA GLU A 149 -61.82 2.80 7.44
C GLU A 149 -62.70 4.03 7.63
N GLN A 150 -62.11 5.22 7.58
CA GLN A 150 -62.83 6.50 7.58
C GLN A 150 -62.86 7.05 6.16
N HIS A 151 -64.01 7.48 5.67
CA HIS A 151 -64.06 8.32 4.46
C HIS A 151 -64.00 9.80 4.85
N GLN A 152 -63.28 10.59 4.05
CA GLN A 152 -63.30 12.06 4.19
C GLN A 152 -64.73 12.62 4.19
N GLY A 153 -64.98 13.58 5.08
CA GLY A 153 -66.32 14.11 5.39
C GLY A 153 -66.97 13.46 6.62
N SER A 154 -66.58 12.25 7.03
CA SER A 154 -66.95 11.71 8.35
C SER A 154 -66.26 12.52 9.44
N HIS A 155 -67.04 13.06 10.38
CA HIS A 155 -66.56 13.99 11.40
C HIS A 155 -67.24 13.80 12.76
N GLY A 156 -66.54 14.11 13.85
CA GLY A 156 -67.09 14.07 15.22
C GLY A 156 -67.42 12.67 15.75
N SER A 157 -66.99 11.59 15.07
CA SER A 157 -67.24 10.21 15.51
C SER A 157 -66.15 9.76 16.50
N ASN A 158 -66.51 8.88 17.42
CA ASN A 158 -65.68 8.43 18.53
C ASN A 158 -65.64 6.90 18.56
N VAL A 159 -64.45 6.31 18.55
CA VAL A 159 -64.24 4.86 18.61
C VAL A 159 -63.22 4.56 19.70
N ILE A 160 -63.64 3.85 20.74
CA ILE A 160 -62.82 3.51 21.91
C ILE A 160 -62.64 2.00 21.99
N PHE A 161 -61.39 1.56 22.20
CA PHE A 161 -61.01 0.22 22.63
C PHE A 161 -60.42 0.33 24.05
N GLU A 162 -61.05 -0.30 25.03
CA GLU A 162 -60.70 -0.15 26.45
C GLU A 162 -60.50 -1.54 27.11
N SER A 163 -59.40 -1.73 27.84
CA SER A 163 -59.04 -3.02 28.44
C SER A 163 -59.04 -4.21 27.46
N CYS A 164 -58.69 -3.96 26.19
CA CYS A 164 -58.72 -4.98 25.13
C CYS A 164 -57.38 -5.72 25.01
N LEU A 165 -57.42 -6.92 24.41
CA LEU A 165 -56.24 -7.75 24.11
C LEU A 165 -56.16 -8.04 22.61
N PHE A 166 -54.98 -7.87 22.02
CA PHE A 166 -54.62 -8.29 20.67
C PHE A 166 -53.40 -9.21 20.76
N ASP A 167 -53.60 -10.53 20.69
CA ASP A 167 -52.54 -11.53 20.83
C ASP A 167 -52.37 -12.42 19.58
N ASP A 168 -51.13 -12.64 19.16
CA ASP A 168 -50.73 -13.57 18.08
C ASP A 168 -51.46 -13.36 16.73
N ASN A 169 -51.94 -12.14 16.45
CA ASN A 169 -52.64 -11.83 15.19
C ASN A 169 -51.67 -11.67 14.01
N GLY A 170 -52.17 -11.92 12.80
CA GLY A 170 -51.39 -11.89 11.55
C GLY A 170 -50.52 -13.12 11.29
N PHE A 171 -50.60 -14.16 12.14
CA PHE A 171 -49.82 -15.40 12.00
C PHE A 171 -50.19 -16.22 10.75
N MET A 172 -49.20 -16.59 9.94
CA MET A 172 -49.23 -17.76 9.04
C MET A 172 -47.84 -18.41 8.91
N GLU A 173 -47.81 -19.71 8.61
CA GLU A 173 -46.55 -20.48 8.49
C GLU A 173 -45.80 -20.18 7.18
N GLU A 174 -44.47 -20.07 7.29
CA GLU A 174 -43.55 -19.63 6.21
C GLU A 174 -43.41 -20.62 5.04
N SER A 175 -44.12 -21.76 5.08
CA SER A 175 -43.97 -22.89 4.16
C SER A 175 -44.96 -22.91 2.97
N SER A 176 -45.81 -21.89 2.82
CA SER A 176 -47.02 -22.00 1.97
C SER A 176 -47.36 -20.82 1.02
N ILE A 177 -46.57 -19.73 0.97
CA ILE A 177 -46.91 -18.53 0.18
C ILE A 177 -45.75 -18.08 -0.73
N ASP A 178 -46.07 -17.82 -2.00
CA ASP A 178 -45.15 -17.23 -2.98
C ASP A 178 -45.12 -15.70 -2.82
N LEU A 179 -43.91 -15.12 -2.77
CA LEU A 179 -43.54 -14.05 -1.83
C LEU A 179 -43.97 -12.62 -2.27
N SER A 180 -45.27 -12.43 -2.49
CA SER A 180 -45.84 -11.36 -3.32
C SER A 180 -47.09 -10.65 -2.79
N PHE A 181 -47.55 -11.00 -1.59
CA PHE A 181 -48.70 -10.39 -0.92
C PHE A 181 -48.32 -9.94 0.49
N HIS A 182 -48.64 -8.70 0.85
CA HIS A 182 -48.09 -8.05 2.05
C HIS A 182 -49.18 -7.80 3.09
N TYR A 183 -48.94 -8.25 4.32
CA TYR A 183 -49.82 -7.99 5.46
C TYR A 183 -49.43 -6.65 6.08
N VAL A 184 -50.31 -5.65 6.00
CA VAL A 184 -49.91 -4.24 6.24
C VAL A 184 -50.05 -3.83 7.72
N GLY A 185 -50.99 -4.43 8.44
CA GLY A 185 -51.08 -4.37 9.89
C GLY A 185 -51.37 -5.76 10.47
N ALA A 186 -50.90 -6.06 11.68
CA ALA A 186 -51.20 -7.33 12.36
C ALA A 186 -52.39 -7.19 13.31
N ALA A 187 -52.29 -6.31 14.30
CA ALA A 187 -53.35 -6.08 15.28
C ALA A 187 -54.41 -5.09 14.78
N SER A 188 -54.02 -3.88 14.37
CA SER A 188 -54.96 -2.83 13.96
C SER A 188 -54.47 -2.00 12.76
N MET A 189 -55.36 -1.72 11.81
CA MET A 189 -55.14 -0.72 10.75
C MET A 189 -56.23 0.36 10.77
N ILE A 190 -55.82 1.63 10.69
CA ILE A 190 -56.68 2.81 10.57
C ILE A 190 -56.36 3.52 9.26
N LEU A 191 -57.34 3.70 8.38
CA LEU A 191 -57.18 4.28 7.05
C LEU A 191 -58.18 5.42 6.82
N ASN A 192 -57.70 6.62 6.48
CA ASN A 192 -58.53 7.75 6.02
C ASN A 192 -58.50 7.82 4.48
N VAL A 193 -59.64 7.55 3.84
CA VAL A 193 -59.84 7.40 2.40
C VAL A 193 -60.43 8.68 1.78
N PRO A 194 -59.84 9.23 0.69
CA PRO A 194 -60.34 10.43 0.04
C PRO A 194 -61.77 10.32 -0.52
N ARG A 195 -62.48 11.45 -0.57
CA ARG A 195 -63.83 11.62 -1.15
C ARG A 195 -63.83 12.84 -2.08
N ASP A 196 -64.74 12.91 -3.07
CA ASP A 196 -64.82 14.08 -3.97
C ASP A 196 -64.97 15.38 -3.16
N TYR A 197 -63.97 16.26 -3.31
CA TYR A 197 -63.81 17.51 -2.58
C TYR A 197 -65.05 18.42 -2.65
N LYS A 198 -65.83 18.33 -3.73
CA LYS A 198 -67.09 19.08 -3.91
C LYS A 198 -68.16 18.77 -2.86
N ILE A 199 -68.04 17.65 -2.13
CA ILE A 199 -68.99 17.24 -1.09
C ILE A 199 -68.66 17.93 0.26
N ILE A 200 -67.42 18.39 0.44
CA ILE A 200 -66.89 18.83 1.74
C ILE A 200 -67.16 20.33 2.00
N THR A 201 -67.25 21.15 0.94
CA THR A 201 -67.29 22.62 1.05
C THR A 201 -68.55 23.22 1.67
N ASP A 202 -69.62 22.43 1.85
CA ASP A 202 -70.89 22.89 2.44
C ASP A 202 -70.97 22.69 3.98
N ILE A 203 -69.95 22.09 4.61
CA ILE A 203 -69.95 21.77 6.04
C ILE A 203 -69.43 22.95 6.87
N ALA A 204 -70.34 23.67 7.54
CA ALA A 204 -70.02 24.90 8.28
C ALA A 204 -69.16 24.72 9.55
N SER A 205 -69.02 23.49 10.07
CA SER A 205 -68.11 23.18 11.19
C SER A 205 -67.78 21.68 11.24
N ILE A 206 -66.58 21.30 10.81
CA ILE A 206 -66.08 19.93 10.94
C ILE A 206 -65.57 19.73 12.39
N ARG A 207 -65.85 18.55 12.96
CA ARG A 207 -65.40 18.14 14.30
C ARG A 207 -64.42 16.98 14.19
N ARG A 208 -63.41 16.94 15.08
CA ARG A 208 -62.42 15.86 15.06
C ARG A 208 -63.07 14.50 15.26
N ASN A 209 -62.59 13.47 14.55
CA ASN A 209 -62.87 12.09 14.95
C ASN A 209 -61.81 11.66 15.96
N SER A 210 -62.21 10.83 16.92
CA SER A 210 -61.31 10.31 17.94
C SER A 210 -61.27 8.78 17.86
N PHE A 211 -60.08 8.23 17.70
CA PHE A 211 -59.79 6.81 17.75
C PHE A 211 -58.92 6.58 18.98
N GLN A 212 -59.39 5.80 19.96
CA GLN A 212 -58.75 5.68 21.27
C GLN A 212 -58.48 4.22 21.60
N PHE A 213 -57.25 3.92 22.03
CA PHE A 213 -56.88 2.68 22.71
C PHE A 213 -56.51 3.03 24.15
N LYS A 214 -57.07 2.30 25.12
CA LYS A 214 -56.89 2.52 26.56
C LYS A 214 -56.64 1.22 27.28
N SER A 215 -55.64 1.18 28.15
CA SER A 215 -55.28 -0.01 28.95
C SER A 215 -55.19 -1.31 28.10
N THR A 216 -54.82 -1.16 26.83
CA THR A 216 -54.96 -2.19 25.79
C THR A 216 -53.60 -2.82 25.50
N GLN A 217 -53.60 -4.14 25.30
CA GLN A 217 -52.37 -4.93 25.16
C GLN A 217 -52.23 -5.49 23.75
N PHE A 218 -51.11 -5.20 23.10
CA PHE A 218 -50.69 -5.70 21.80
C PHE A 218 -49.50 -6.64 22.00
N LEU A 219 -49.76 -7.95 21.97
CA LEU A 219 -48.80 -8.99 22.31
C LEU A 219 -48.51 -9.91 21.12
N ASN A 220 -47.23 -10.22 20.89
CA ASN A 220 -46.77 -11.29 19.97
C ASN A 220 -47.19 -11.17 18.47
N ASN A 221 -47.89 -10.11 18.05
CA ASN A 221 -48.49 -9.99 16.72
C ASN A 221 -47.43 -9.86 15.59
N ARG A 222 -47.75 -10.31 14.37
CA ARG A 222 -46.82 -10.35 13.21
C ARG A 222 -47.42 -9.81 11.91
N ALA A 223 -46.73 -8.88 11.23
CA ALA A 223 -47.08 -8.42 9.86
C ALA A 223 -45.86 -7.87 9.11
N ASP A 224 -45.95 -7.57 7.81
CA ASP A 224 -44.81 -7.06 7.03
C ASP A 224 -44.54 -5.58 7.26
N VAL A 225 -45.56 -4.76 7.57
CA VAL A 225 -45.43 -3.31 7.75
C VAL A 225 -45.55 -2.89 9.22
N SER A 226 -46.71 -3.08 9.89
CA SER A 226 -46.84 -2.77 11.33
C SER A 226 -47.33 -3.93 12.20
N GLY A 227 -46.59 -4.24 13.27
CA GLY A 227 -46.93 -5.31 14.21
C GLY A 227 -48.06 -4.96 15.19
N GLY A 228 -48.21 -3.70 15.59
CA GLY A 228 -49.33 -3.25 16.45
C GLY A 228 -50.34 -2.43 15.66
N ILE A 229 -50.25 -1.11 15.80
CA ILE A 229 -51.15 -0.15 15.14
C ILE A 229 -50.50 0.41 13.88
N TYR A 230 -51.21 0.32 12.75
CA TYR A 230 -50.91 1.02 11.51
C TYR A 230 -51.93 2.14 11.27
N MET A 231 -51.48 3.35 10.97
CA MET A 231 -52.33 4.50 10.62
C MET A 231 -51.86 5.16 9.32
N VAL A 232 -52.80 5.36 8.39
CA VAL A 232 -52.56 6.04 7.11
C VAL A 232 -53.62 7.13 6.89
N ALA A 233 -53.16 8.38 6.78
CA ALA A 233 -54.00 9.53 6.45
C ALA A 233 -53.66 10.06 5.04
N LEU A 234 -54.57 9.83 4.08
CA LEU A 234 -54.37 10.28 2.70
C LEU A 234 -54.94 11.69 2.50
N ASN A 235 -54.04 12.67 2.43
CA ASN A 235 -54.25 14.05 1.91
C ASN A 235 -55.58 14.68 2.36
N SER A 236 -55.70 15.01 3.64
CA SER A 236 -56.95 15.48 4.26
C SER A 236 -56.83 16.90 4.86
N PRO A 237 -56.83 17.97 4.04
CA PRO A 237 -56.65 19.35 4.50
C PRO A 237 -57.87 19.94 5.26
N VAL A 238 -58.81 19.09 5.72
CA VAL A 238 -60.10 19.54 6.29
C VAL A 238 -60.60 18.69 7.47
N ALA A 239 -59.97 17.55 7.78
CA ALA A 239 -60.42 16.64 8.84
C ALA A 239 -59.28 16.31 9.81
N GLU A 240 -59.08 17.18 10.79
CA GLU A 240 -58.21 16.91 11.94
C GLU A 240 -58.72 15.68 12.70
N ASN A 241 -57.97 14.58 12.68
CA ASN A 241 -58.26 13.39 13.48
C ASN A 241 -57.37 13.36 14.73
N GLU A 242 -57.83 12.70 15.78
CA GLU A 242 -57.03 12.39 16.97
C GLU A 242 -56.95 10.86 17.14
N LEU A 243 -55.72 10.33 17.15
CA LEU A 243 -55.44 8.95 17.57
C LEU A 243 -54.79 9.00 18.96
N ILE A 244 -55.43 8.36 19.94
CA ILE A 244 -55.01 8.34 21.34
C ILE A 244 -54.64 6.91 21.74
N SER A 245 -53.47 6.72 22.35
CA SER A 245 -52.98 5.46 22.91
C SER A 245 -52.51 5.69 24.34
N ASP A 246 -53.38 5.45 25.31
CA ASP A 246 -53.13 5.68 26.75
C ASP A 246 -53.04 4.35 27.52
N ASP A 247 -52.08 4.23 28.44
CA ASP A 247 -51.89 3.03 29.30
C ASP A 247 -51.70 1.72 28.50
N CYS A 248 -51.25 1.82 27.24
CA CYS A 248 -51.17 0.68 26.31
C CYS A 248 -49.80 -0.01 26.35
N THR A 249 -49.80 -1.34 26.23
CA THR A 249 -48.58 -2.17 26.20
C THR A 249 -48.37 -2.82 24.84
N PHE A 250 -47.19 -2.66 24.25
CA PHE A 250 -46.75 -3.32 23.02
C PHE A 250 -45.55 -4.21 23.34
N ARG A 251 -45.74 -5.54 23.40
CA ARG A 251 -44.66 -6.48 23.76
C ARG A 251 -44.53 -7.65 22.77
N ASN A 252 -43.28 -8.02 22.46
CA ASN A 252 -42.92 -9.16 21.58
C ASN A 252 -43.41 -9.08 20.12
N ASN A 253 -43.97 -7.95 19.67
CA ASN A 253 -44.52 -7.83 18.31
C ASN A 253 -43.39 -7.81 17.26
N LYS A 254 -43.71 -8.24 16.04
CA LYS A 254 -42.72 -8.46 14.97
C LYS A 254 -43.17 -7.88 13.64
N ALA A 255 -42.31 -7.08 13.01
CA ALA A 255 -42.61 -6.53 11.69
C ALA A 255 -41.42 -6.46 10.72
N GLY A 256 -41.69 -6.16 9.45
CA GLY A 256 -40.64 -5.78 8.50
C GLY A 256 -40.19 -4.32 8.66
N LEU A 257 -41.12 -3.39 8.90
CA LEU A 257 -40.83 -1.94 9.02
C LEU A 257 -40.95 -1.42 10.46
N SER A 258 -42.12 -1.46 11.09
CA SER A 258 -42.34 -0.95 12.45
C SER A 258 -43.00 -1.99 13.36
N SER A 259 -42.32 -2.42 14.41
CA SER A 259 -42.80 -3.58 15.19
C SER A 259 -43.96 -3.28 16.15
N ALA A 260 -44.16 -2.04 16.61
CA ALA A 260 -45.27 -1.66 17.49
C ALA A 260 -46.26 -0.65 16.87
N PHE A 261 -45.78 0.44 16.24
CA PHE A 261 -46.67 1.53 15.79
C PHE A 261 -46.15 2.24 14.54
N TYR A 262 -46.96 2.42 13.51
CA TYR A 262 -46.60 3.23 12.34
C TYR A 262 -47.73 4.20 12.00
N ALA A 263 -47.43 5.50 11.98
CA ALA A 263 -48.34 6.53 11.46
C ALA A 263 -47.71 7.32 10.30
N PHE A 264 -48.50 7.50 9.24
CA PHE A 264 -48.14 8.23 8.02
C PHE A 264 -49.28 9.17 7.62
N GLU A 265 -48.98 10.43 7.31
CA GLU A 265 -49.92 11.38 6.71
C GLU A 265 -49.32 11.99 5.44
N TYR A 266 -50.07 11.99 4.33
CA TYR A 266 -49.61 12.55 3.06
C TYR A 266 -49.68 14.09 3.09
N LYS A 267 -48.69 14.71 3.71
CA LYS A 267 -48.47 16.17 3.82
C LYS A 267 -46.97 16.50 3.93
N PHE A 268 -46.59 17.77 3.84
CA PHE A 268 -45.18 18.19 3.72
C PHE A 268 -44.36 17.84 4.96
N ASN A 269 -44.85 18.22 6.15
CA ASN A 269 -44.23 17.88 7.43
C ASN A 269 -45.27 17.94 8.58
N GLY A 270 -44.85 17.55 9.78
CA GLY A 270 -45.67 17.53 10.99
C GLY A 270 -46.13 18.89 11.52
N LEU A 271 -45.65 20.01 10.96
CA LEU A 271 -46.11 21.36 11.34
C LEU A 271 -47.41 21.76 10.61
N GLU A 272 -47.75 21.10 9.50
CA GLU A 272 -49.00 21.35 8.78
C GLU A 272 -50.21 20.75 9.53
N PRO A 273 -51.37 21.45 9.58
CA PRO A 273 -52.59 20.93 10.20
C PRO A 273 -53.03 19.57 9.62
N GLY A 274 -53.51 18.66 10.47
CA GLY A 274 -53.91 17.32 10.06
C GLY A 274 -54.17 16.41 11.26
N THR A 275 -53.75 15.15 11.16
CA THR A 275 -53.91 14.14 12.21
C THR A 275 -52.91 14.34 13.34
N ASN A 276 -53.41 14.45 14.57
CA ASN A 276 -52.62 14.47 15.80
C ASN A 276 -52.59 13.06 16.43
N VAL A 277 -51.39 12.61 16.82
CA VAL A 277 -51.22 11.35 17.57
C VAL A 277 -50.81 11.67 19.00
N ILE A 278 -51.52 11.12 19.98
CA ILE A 278 -51.27 11.29 21.41
C ILE A 278 -50.99 9.92 22.00
N ILE A 279 -49.82 9.77 22.61
CA ILE A 279 -49.32 8.55 23.20
C ILE A 279 -48.96 8.85 24.65
N SER A 280 -49.53 8.11 25.60
CA SER A 280 -49.35 8.38 27.03
C SER A 280 -49.26 7.10 27.85
N ASN A 281 -48.38 7.10 28.86
CA ASN A 281 -48.22 6.00 29.81
C ASN A 281 -47.95 4.62 29.16
N ILE A 282 -47.27 4.60 28.01
CA ILE A 282 -47.08 3.36 27.24
C ILE A 282 -45.88 2.53 27.71
N ILE A 283 -45.96 1.22 27.49
CA ILE A 283 -44.85 0.28 27.65
C ILE A 283 -44.59 -0.39 26.30
N VAL A 284 -43.39 -0.20 25.75
CA VAL A 284 -42.99 -0.71 24.42
C VAL A 284 -41.71 -1.53 24.58
N GLU A 285 -41.85 -2.86 24.62
CA GLU A 285 -40.84 -3.76 25.17
C GLU A 285 -40.57 -5.00 24.29
N ASN A 286 -39.31 -5.40 24.11
CA ASN A 286 -38.93 -6.66 23.46
C ASN A 286 -39.49 -6.85 22.01
N ASN A 287 -39.81 -5.77 21.30
CA ASN A 287 -40.28 -5.82 19.91
C ASN A 287 -39.11 -5.93 18.91
N ASN A 288 -39.33 -6.53 17.72
CA ASN A 288 -38.23 -6.96 16.84
C ASN A 288 -38.59 -6.87 15.33
N ASN A 289 -37.61 -6.55 14.48
CA ASN A 289 -37.86 -6.23 13.06
C ASN A 289 -37.14 -7.18 12.08
N TYR A 290 -37.89 -8.15 11.51
CA TYR A 290 -37.37 -9.16 10.59
C TYR A 290 -37.04 -8.62 9.20
N ASN A 291 -36.21 -9.34 8.43
CA ASN A 291 -35.80 -8.93 7.09
C ASN A 291 -36.82 -9.37 6.03
N SER A 292 -37.92 -8.63 5.88
CA SER A 292 -38.82 -8.76 4.72
C SER A 292 -38.14 -8.26 3.44
N ASN A 293 -38.52 -8.83 2.29
CA ASN A 293 -37.80 -8.65 1.02
C ASN A 293 -38.45 -7.81 -0.12
N PRO A 294 -39.61 -7.11 0.02
CA PRO A 294 -40.23 -6.42 -1.12
C PRO A 294 -39.74 -4.97 -1.35
N TYR A 295 -39.47 -4.20 -0.30
CA TYR A 295 -39.15 -2.77 -0.42
C TYR A 295 -37.72 -2.47 0.04
N THR A 296 -36.83 -2.19 -0.90
CA THR A 296 -35.42 -1.86 -0.63
C THR A 296 -35.25 -0.46 -0.02
N GLU A 297 -36.09 0.49 -0.41
CA GLU A 297 -36.00 1.91 0.00
C GLU A 297 -36.31 2.10 1.49
N PHE A 298 -37.31 1.41 2.03
CA PHE A 298 -37.70 1.54 3.44
C PHE A 298 -36.82 0.77 4.43
N ARG A 299 -35.81 0.01 3.96
CA ARG A 299 -34.89 -0.75 4.85
C ARG A 299 -34.12 0.12 5.85
N GLN A 300 -33.95 1.40 5.55
CA GLN A 300 -33.25 2.36 6.41
C GLN A 300 -34.12 2.79 7.61
N HIS A 301 -35.45 2.70 7.51
CA HIS A 301 -36.42 3.24 8.48
C HIS A 301 -36.98 2.17 9.44
N LYS A 302 -36.21 1.11 9.73
CA LYS A 302 -36.63 0.04 10.65
C LYS A 302 -36.74 0.55 12.09
N SER A 303 -37.88 0.33 12.73
CA SER A 303 -38.18 0.91 14.04
C SER A 303 -39.07 0.05 14.93
N THR A 304 -39.22 0.47 16.18
CA THR A 304 -40.35 0.04 17.01
C THR A 304 -41.57 0.95 16.83
N ILE A 305 -41.37 2.27 16.79
CA ILE A 305 -42.36 3.26 16.36
C ILE A 305 -41.82 4.07 15.16
N LEU A 306 -42.62 4.22 14.11
CA LEU A 306 -42.31 5.02 12.91
C LEU A 306 -43.35 6.14 12.74
N THR A 307 -42.88 7.36 12.48
CA THR A 307 -43.73 8.52 12.23
C THR A 307 -43.28 9.25 10.95
N PHE A 308 -44.20 9.49 10.02
CA PHE A 308 -43.92 10.15 8.75
C PHE A 308 -44.88 11.33 8.51
N SER A 309 -44.32 12.54 8.42
CA SER A 309 -45.04 13.82 8.39
C SER A 309 -46.08 14.00 9.50
N MET A 310 -45.90 13.38 10.68
CA MET A 310 -46.90 13.42 11.77
C MET A 310 -46.62 14.50 12.81
N ASN A 311 -47.67 14.95 13.49
CA ASN A 311 -47.56 15.65 14.78
C ASN A 311 -47.85 14.64 15.90
N VAL A 312 -46.86 14.33 16.73
CA VAL A 312 -46.94 13.25 17.73
C VAL A 312 -46.55 13.77 19.10
N THR A 313 -47.36 13.45 20.11
CA THR A 313 -47.10 13.78 21.52
C THR A 313 -46.88 12.49 22.30
N ILE A 314 -45.72 12.33 22.92
CA ILE A 314 -45.36 11.21 23.81
C ILE A 314 -45.27 11.74 25.23
N SER A 315 -46.00 11.11 26.16
CA SER A 315 -46.24 11.72 27.47
C SER A 315 -46.50 10.76 28.63
N GLY A 316 -46.68 11.31 29.83
CA GLY A 316 -46.99 10.56 31.06
C GLY A 316 -45.75 9.86 31.61
N ASN A 317 -45.88 8.60 32.02
CA ASN A 317 -44.76 7.72 32.38
C ASN A 317 -44.59 6.64 31.30
N SER A 318 -43.81 6.93 30.25
CA SER A 318 -43.69 6.08 29.05
C SER A 318 -42.31 5.43 28.94
N ALA A 319 -42.25 4.15 28.60
CA ALA A 319 -41.02 3.36 28.56
C ALA A 319 -40.85 2.57 27.24
N PHE A 320 -39.65 2.65 26.68
CA PHE A 320 -39.20 1.95 25.48
C PHE A 320 -37.97 1.10 25.85
N GLN A 321 -38.13 -0.22 25.97
CA GLN A 321 -37.13 -1.10 26.60
C GLN A 321 -36.79 -2.33 25.75
N ASP A 322 -35.50 -2.66 25.64
CA ASP A 322 -34.99 -3.91 25.05
C ASP A 322 -35.50 -4.23 23.63
N ASN A 323 -35.82 -3.23 22.81
CA ASN A 323 -36.29 -3.45 21.44
C ASN A 323 -35.10 -3.65 20.47
N GLU A 324 -35.24 -4.57 19.51
CA GLU A 324 -34.19 -4.92 18.51
C GLU A 324 -34.25 -4.06 17.23
N ALA A 325 -34.85 -2.87 17.32
CA ALA A 325 -34.81 -1.81 16.32
C ALA A 325 -34.98 -0.45 17.00
N SER A 326 -34.49 0.62 16.36
CA SER A 326 -34.56 2.01 16.83
C SER A 326 -35.94 2.34 17.40
N ALA A 327 -36.00 2.69 18.69
CA ALA A 327 -37.28 2.70 19.42
C ALA A 327 -38.30 3.68 18.80
N LEU A 328 -37.82 4.84 18.33
CA LEU A 328 -38.61 5.85 17.64
C LEU A 328 -37.86 6.39 16.40
N VAL A 329 -38.49 6.32 15.24
CA VAL A 329 -37.99 6.91 13.98
C VAL A 329 -38.96 7.99 13.52
N ALA A 330 -38.45 9.21 13.29
CA ALA A 330 -39.22 10.36 12.81
C ALA A 330 -38.70 10.86 11.46
N VAL A 331 -39.61 10.99 10.50
CA VAL A 331 -39.34 11.53 9.15
C VAL A 331 -40.29 12.69 8.91
N SER A 332 -39.75 13.88 8.60
CA SER A 332 -40.47 15.16 8.51
C SER A 332 -41.50 15.41 9.63
N SER A 333 -41.27 14.90 10.85
CA SER A 333 -42.29 14.79 11.92
C SER A 333 -41.93 15.62 13.15
N VAL A 334 -42.95 16.06 13.89
CA VAL A 334 -42.81 16.80 15.15
C VAL A 334 -43.05 15.83 16.32
N LEU A 335 -42.05 15.69 17.18
CA LEU A 335 -42.07 14.86 18.38
C LEU A 335 -42.14 15.76 19.63
N ASN A 336 -43.32 15.87 20.23
CA ASN A 336 -43.55 16.62 21.48
C ASN A 336 -43.39 15.67 22.68
N LEU A 337 -42.49 15.97 23.60
CA LEU A 337 -42.19 15.16 24.78
C LEU A 337 -42.66 15.85 26.07
N PHE A 338 -43.44 15.16 26.91
CA PHE A 338 -44.02 15.71 28.14
C PHE A 338 -44.26 14.66 29.26
N GLY A 339 -43.38 14.58 30.25
CA GLY A 339 -43.50 13.63 31.38
C GLY A 339 -42.18 12.96 31.75
N ASP A 340 -42.20 11.75 32.31
CA ASP A 340 -41.01 10.91 32.52
C ASP A 340 -40.95 9.86 31.41
N ILE A 341 -39.92 9.92 30.56
CA ILE A 341 -39.79 9.09 29.36
C ILE A 341 -38.45 8.34 29.41
N LEU A 342 -38.51 7.02 29.27
CA LEU A 342 -37.36 6.14 29.38
C LEU A 342 -37.11 5.41 28.05
N PHE A 343 -35.88 5.51 27.54
CA PHE A 343 -35.36 4.69 26.45
C PHE A 343 -34.17 3.87 26.99
N GLU A 344 -34.37 2.56 27.19
CA GLU A 344 -33.38 1.69 27.83
C GLU A 344 -33.07 0.43 27.00
N GLY A 345 -31.79 0.10 26.83
CA GLY A 345 -31.36 -1.17 26.23
C GLY A 345 -31.70 -1.37 24.74
N ASN A 346 -32.31 -0.38 24.07
CA ASN A 346 -32.74 -0.50 22.68
C ASN A 346 -31.55 -0.63 21.73
N ARG A 347 -31.72 -1.43 20.68
CA ARG A 347 -30.70 -1.73 19.67
C ARG A 347 -31.11 -1.25 18.30
N GLY A 348 -30.14 -0.92 17.45
CA GLY A 348 -30.43 -0.53 16.07
C GLY A 348 -29.21 -0.45 15.17
N ALA A 349 -29.45 -0.15 13.89
CA ALA A 349 -28.38 0.22 12.97
C ALA A 349 -27.79 1.59 13.31
N SER A 350 -28.66 2.54 13.69
CA SER A 350 -28.33 3.92 14.07
C SER A 350 -29.49 4.54 14.86
N GLY A 351 -29.24 5.50 15.76
CA GLY A 351 -30.27 6.13 16.60
C GLY A 351 -31.03 5.11 17.44
N GLY A 352 -30.36 4.46 18.40
CA GLY A 352 -30.91 3.30 19.12
C GLY A 352 -32.21 3.61 19.90
N ALA A 353 -32.28 4.81 20.48
CA ALA A 353 -33.51 5.34 21.06
C ALA A 353 -34.32 6.16 20.04
N ILE A 354 -33.69 7.17 19.41
CA ILE A 354 -34.35 8.08 18.47
C ILE A 354 -33.49 8.26 17.22
N LEU A 355 -34.10 8.09 16.05
CA LEU A 355 -33.51 8.36 14.74
C LEU A 355 -34.37 9.40 14.01
N ILE A 356 -33.74 10.48 13.55
CA ILE A 356 -34.41 11.67 13.03
C ILE A 356 -33.96 11.92 11.58
N TYR A 357 -34.92 12.18 10.69
CA TYR A 357 -34.69 12.46 9.26
C TYR A 357 -35.36 13.76 8.82
N SER A 358 -34.70 14.48 7.91
CA SER A 358 -35.26 15.63 7.17
C SER A 358 -35.76 16.76 8.08
N ASP A 359 -36.76 17.53 7.65
CA ASP A 359 -37.34 18.66 8.41
C ASP A 359 -38.22 18.15 9.59
N SER A 360 -37.61 17.41 10.52
CA SER A 360 -38.20 16.87 11.77
C SER A 360 -37.71 17.63 13.01
N TYR A 361 -38.51 17.63 14.08
CA TYR A 361 -38.25 18.42 15.29
C TYR A 361 -38.52 17.62 16.57
N LEU A 362 -37.68 17.81 17.59
CA LEU A 362 -37.79 17.20 18.91
C LEU A 362 -38.02 18.29 19.97
N VAL A 363 -39.23 18.34 20.52
CA VAL A 363 -39.73 19.45 21.35
C VAL A 363 -39.94 18.98 22.78
N PHE A 364 -39.11 19.45 23.71
CA PHE A 364 -39.21 19.12 25.14
C PHE A 364 -40.02 20.18 25.88
N PHE A 365 -41.17 19.82 26.43
CA PHE A 365 -42.01 20.77 27.18
C PHE A 365 -41.60 20.87 28.65
N ASN A 366 -42.02 21.94 29.33
CA ASN A 366 -41.71 22.18 30.74
C ASN A 366 -42.29 21.09 31.67
N ASN A 367 -41.52 20.64 32.66
CA ASN A 367 -41.75 19.48 33.55
C ASN A 367 -41.54 18.12 32.87
N THR A 368 -40.50 18.00 32.04
CA THR A 368 -40.15 16.76 31.33
C THR A 368 -38.81 16.19 31.81
N ARG A 369 -38.77 14.88 32.04
CA ARG A 369 -37.55 14.09 32.22
C ARG A 369 -37.43 13.07 31.09
N VAL A 370 -36.29 13.01 30.41
CA VAL A 370 -36.00 11.96 29.42
C VAL A 370 -34.67 11.29 29.74
N ARG A 371 -34.66 9.96 29.78
CA ARG A 371 -33.51 9.14 30.16
C ARG A 371 -33.16 8.17 29.03
N PHE A 372 -31.92 8.24 28.56
CA PHE A 372 -31.36 7.39 27.52
C PHE A 372 -30.28 6.49 28.14
N LEU A 373 -30.65 5.25 28.46
CA LEU A 373 -29.82 4.32 29.23
C LEU A 373 -29.39 3.10 28.39
N ASN A 374 -28.10 2.81 28.29
CA ASN A 374 -27.57 1.55 27.72
C ASN A 374 -28.02 1.22 26.28
N ASN A 375 -28.43 2.20 25.47
CA ASN A 375 -28.85 1.98 24.08
C ASN A 375 -27.63 1.73 23.18
N GLN A 376 -27.73 0.82 22.21
CA GLN A 376 -26.58 0.29 21.48
C GLN A 376 -26.81 0.21 19.96
N VAL A 377 -25.92 0.82 19.18
CA VAL A 377 -25.96 0.74 17.72
C VAL A 377 -24.62 0.33 17.11
N THR A 378 -24.67 -0.25 15.90
CA THR A 378 -23.47 -0.58 15.12
C THR A 378 -22.93 0.61 14.33
N GLY A 379 -23.79 1.58 13.96
CA GLY A 379 -23.44 2.80 13.24
C GLY A 379 -23.34 4.01 14.18
N PHE A 380 -24.08 5.07 13.87
CA PHE A 380 -23.98 6.38 14.52
C PHE A 380 -25.15 6.67 15.47
N GLY A 381 -24.89 7.41 16.55
CA GLY A 381 -25.92 7.86 17.50
C GLY A 381 -26.49 6.71 18.36
N GLY A 382 -25.85 6.40 19.48
CA GLY A 382 -26.26 5.28 20.34
C GLY A 382 -27.62 5.51 20.99
N ALA A 383 -27.86 6.71 21.51
CA ALA A 383 -29.21 7.17 21.85
C ALA A 383 -29.87 7.90 20.67
N ILE A 384 -29.32 9.04 20.22
CA ILE A 384 -29.93 9.90 19.19
C ILE A 384 -29.05 10.02 17.95
N HIS A 385 -29.64 9.87 16.76
CA HIS A 385 -29.00 10.17 15.47
C HIS A 385 -29.89 11.10 14.63
N LEU A 386 -29.31 12.17 14.09
CA LEU A 386 -29.91 13.00 13.04
C LEU A 386 -29.24 12.70 11.69
N ILE A 387 -30.04 12.38 10.68
CA ILE A 387 -29.63 12.27 9.28
C ILE A 387 -30.16 13.49 8.54
N GLU A 388 -29.26 14.41 8.20
CA GLU A 388 -29.58 15.58 7.40
C GLU A 388 -29.77 15.21 5.92
N THR A 389 -30.91 15.63 5.37
CA THR A 389 -31.21 15.62 3.92
C THR A 389 -31.53 17.06 3.53
N GLU A 390 -31.14 17.53 2.33
CA GLU A 390 -31.23 18.93 1.89
C GLU A 390 -32.46 19.69 2.44
N SER A 391 -32.26 20.47 3.51
CA SER A 391 -33.35 21.11 4.27
C SER A 391 -34.04 22.18 3.43
N THR A 392 -35.36 22.14 3.32
CA THR A 392 -36.08 23.08 2.44
C THR A 392 -36.23 24.48 3.03
N PHE A 393 -36.14 24.61 4.36
CA PHE A 393 -36.33 25.88 5.07
C PHE A 393 -35.04 26.54 5.57
N GLY A 394 -33.88 25.89 5.45
CA GLY A 394 -32.58 26.48 5.84
C GLY A 394 -32.41 26.76 7.34
N GLN A 395 -33.25 26.15 8.20
CA GLN A 395 -33.08 26.15 9.66
C GLN A 395 -32.62 24.76 10.11
N THR A 396 -31.41 24.68 10.64
CA THR A 396 -30.74 23.43 11.07
C THR A 396 -30.91 23.13 12.56
N CYS A 397 -31.97 23.65 13.20
CA CYS A 397 -32.26 23.42 14.63
C CYS A 397 -33.35 22.36 14.79
N VAL A 398 -32.97 21.18 15.27
CA VAL A 398 -33.88 20.05 15.52
C VAL A 398 -34.31 19.99 16.99
N LEU A 399 -33.48 20.47 17.93
CA LEU A 399 -33.76 20.46 19.37
C LEU A 399 -34.46 21.76 19.82
N LEU A 400 -35.72 21.65 20.27
CA LEU A 400 -36.54 22.77 20.75
C LEU A 400 -37.01 22.55 22.20
N PHE A 401 -37.19 23.64 22.95
CA PHE A 401 -37.69 23.62 24.34
C PHE A 401 -39.07 24.30 24.47
N ASN A 402 -39.60 24.82 23.37
CA ASN A 402 -40.98 25.23 23.20
C ASN A 402 -41.41 25.18 21.73
N GLY A 403 -42.71 24.98 21.47
CA GLY A 403 -43.28 25.09 20.12
C GLY A 403 -43.20 26.49 19.49
N VAL A 404 -42.87 27.53 20.27
CA VAL A 404 -42.66 28.91 19.78
C VAL A 404 -41.21 29.15 19.30
N ASP A 405 -40.23 28.35 19.73
CA ASP A 405 -38.79 28.59 19.51
C ASP A 405 -38.41 28.67 18.00
N LEU A 406 -39.10 27.90 17.16
CA LEU A 406 -38.95 27.90 15.70
C LEU A 406 -39.25 29.29 15.09
N TYR A 407 -40.18 30.02 15.70
CA TYR A 407 -40.72 31.28 15.20
C TYR A 407 -40.06 32.52 15.84
N CYS A 408 -39.42 32.41 17.00
CA CYS A 408 -38.89 33.56 17.73
C CYS A 408 -37.92 34.41 16.89
N TYR A 409 -36.93 33.78 16.24
CA TYR A 409 -35.96 34.49 15.40
C TYR A 409 -36.58 35.06 14.10
N LEU A 410 -37.48 34.30 13.46
CA LEU A 410 -38.14 34.71 12.20
C LEU A 410 -39.07 35.92 12.37
N PHE A 411 -39.75 36.02 13.51
CA PHE A 411 -40.77 37.06 13.77
C PHE A 411 -40.33 38.10 14.82
N GLY A 412 -39.10 38.03 15.31
CA GLY A 412 -38.56 38.98 16.30
C GLY A 412 -39.24 38.91 17.67
N MET A 413 -39.72 37.73 18.06
CA MET A 413 -40.31 37.49 19.38
C MET A 413 -39.22 37.11 20.38
N GLU A 414 -39.41 37.43 21.65
CA GLU A 414 -38.49 36.99 22.71
C GLU A 414 -38.49 35.45 22.78
N CYS A 415 -37.30 34.83 22.80
CA CYS A 415 -37.17 33.40 23.04
C CYS A 415 -37.43 33.10 24.52
N ILE A 416 -37.89 31.89 24.82
CA ILE A 416 -38.00 31.45 26.22
C ILE A 416 -36.60 31.20 26.77
N ASN A 417 -36.34 31.74 27.97
CA ASN A 417 -35.10 31.51 28.69
C ASN A 417 -35.12 30.08 29.28
N ILE A 418 -34.28 29.18 28.74
CA ILE A 418 -34.34 27.75 29.08
C ILE A 418 -33.97 27.44 30.55
N THR A 419 -33.26 28.33 31.25
CA THR A 419 -32.91 28.14 32.68
C THR A 419 -34.13 28.11 33.59
N ASP A 420 -35.22 28.76 33.15
CA ASP A 420 -36.48 28.88 33.90
C ASP A 420 -37.40 27.67 33.68
N LEU A 421 -36.98 26.71 32.84
CA LEU A 421 -37.69 25.47 32.55
C LEU A 421 -37.22 24.33 33.46
N ASN A 422 -38.16 23.49 33.89
CA ASN A 422 -37.92 22.25 34.61
C ASN A 422 -37.81 21.10 33.59
N ILE A 423 -36.63 20.92 33.01
CA ILE A 423 -36.37 19.92 31.97
C ILE A 423 -35.10 19.15 32.32
N GLN A 424 -35.15 17.82 32.32
CA GLN A 424 -34.04 16.95 32.73
C GLN A 424 -33.77 15.91 31.65
N ILE A 425 -32.70 16.10 30.87
CA ILE A 425 -32.30 15.15 29.81
C ILE A 425 -30.99 14.48 30.26
N TYR A 426 -30.98 13.14 30.30
CA TYR A 426 -29.90 12.36 30.90
C TYR A 426 -29.50 11.18 30.00
N PHE A 427 -28.20 11.00 29.81
CA PHE A 427 -27.62 9.94 28.99
C PHE A 427 -26.60 9.11 29.80
N GLU A 428 -26.73 7.78 29.79
CA GLU A 428 -25.80 6.88 30.48
C GLU A 428 -25.59 5.56 29.71
N GLY A 429 -24.35 5.13 29.53
CA GLY A 429 -24.01 3.79 29.03
C GLY A 429 -24.32 3.51 27.56
N ASN A 430 -24.78 4.51 26.80
CA ASN A 430 -25.08 4.33 25.37
C ASN A 430 -23.80 4.07 24.56
N THR A 431 -23.90 3.34 23.44
CA THR A 431 -22.74 2.93 22.62
C THR A 431 -23.01 2.99 21.12
N ALA A 432 -22.03 3.51 20.37
CA ALA A 432 -22.04 3.64 18.92
C ALA A 432 -20.62 3.54 18.32
N GLN A 433 -20.52 3.58 16.99
CA GLN A 433 -19.24 3.79 16.30
C GLN A 433 -18.71 5.22 16.51
N LEU A 434 -19.60 6.21 16.44
CA LEU A 434 -19.41 7.63 16.78
C LEU A 434 -20.72 8.19 17.35
N GLY A 435 -20.63 9.17 18.25
CA GLY A 435 -21.80 9.73 18.93
C GLY A 435 -22.50 8.67 19.80
N ASN A 436 -21.86 8.21 20.87
CA ASN A 436 -22.45 7.28 21.84
C ASN A 436 -23.81 7.78 22.33
N ASP A 437 -23.91 9.07 22.66
CA ASP A 437 -25.16 9.69 23.08
C ASP A 437 -25.85 10.38 21.89
N ILE A 438 -25.14 11.24 21.13
CA ILE A 438 -25.70 12.01 20.00
C ILE A 438 -24.77 12.01 18.78
N TYR A 439 -25.33 11.80 17.58
CA TYR A 439 -24.67 12.10 16.30
C TYR A 439 -25.52 13.06 15.44
N GLY A 440 -24.88 14.08 14.86
CA GLY A 440 -25.50 15.10 14.00
C GLY A 440 -25.54 16.52 14.60
N ASP A 441 -25.81 17.55 13.79
CA ASP A 441 -25.70 18.97 14.18
C ASP A 441 -26.92 19.51 14.96
N ILE A 442 -27.57 18.66 15.76
CA ILE A 442 -28.86 18.90 16.43
C ILE A 442 -28.88 20.17 17.32
N ILE A 443 -27.71 20.70 17.69
CA ILE A 443 -27.52 21.68 18.78
C ILE A 443 -27.00 23.05 18.32
N ASN A 444 -26.10 23.15 17.33
CA ASN A 444 -25.27 24.36 17.16
C ASN A 444 -25.98 25.57 16.51
N ASN A 445 -27.10 25.36 15.83
CA ASN A 445 -27.76 26.37 14.99
C ASN A 445 -29.13 26.86 15.52
N CYS A 446 -29.38 26.72 16.82
CA CYS A 446 -30.69 26.98 17.42
C CYS A 446 -30.97 28.43 17.79
N SER A 447 -32.21 28.90 17.53
CA SER A 447 -32.69 30.25 17.86
C SER A 447 -32.53 30.58 19.35
N TRP A 448 -32.86 29.63 20.23
CA TRP A 448 -32.69 29.77 21.68
C TRP A 448 -31.21 29.87 22.10
N LEU A 449 -30.30 29.22 21.37
CA LEU A 449 -28.85 29.27 21.64
C LEU A 449 -28.29 30.67 21.31
N ILE A 450 -28.67 31.22 20.15
CA ILE A 450 -28.32 32.58 19.74
C ILE A 450 -28.85 33.60 20.77
N TYR A 451 -30.06 33.40 21.29
CA TYR A 451 -30.64 34.24 22.33
C TYR A 451 -29.83 34.18 23.65
N LEU A 452 -29.46 33.00 24.14
CA LEU A 452 -28.61 32.84 25.32
C LEU A 452 -27.23 33.49 25.14
N GLN A 453 -26.59 33.30 23.98
CA GLN A 453 -25.33 33.98 23.62
C GLN A 453 -25.48 35.51 23.51
N SER A 454 -26.69 36.04 23.36
CA SER A 454 -26.97 37.48 23.36
C SER A 454 -27.23 38.06 24.77
N LEU A 455 -27.77 37.25 25.68
CA LEU A 455 -27.97 37.61 27.10
C LEU A 455 -26.68 37.53 27.93
N GLN A 456 -25.76 36.63 27.56
CA GLN A 456 -24.56 36.35 28.36
C GLN A 456 -23.32 37.17 27.93
N SER A 457 -22.28 37.13 28.76
CA SER A 457 -20.99 37.82 28.57
C SER A 457 -20.37 37.49 27.19
N PRO A 458 -19.62 38.41 26.54
CA PRO A 458 -18.90 38.14 25.29
C PRO A 458 -17.97 36.92 25.33
N TYR A 459 -17.61 36.43 26.52
CA TYR A 459 -16.94 35.14 26.75
C TYR A 459 -17.68 33.94 26.11
N TYR A 460 -19.02 33.93 26.10
CA TYR A 460 -19.80 32.78 25.61
C TYR A 460 -19.90 32.67 24.09
N ARG A 461 -19.34 33.62 23.33
CA ARG A 461 -19.42 33.62 21.85
C ARG A 461 -18.43 32.67 21.16
N SER A 462 -17.53 32.04 21.90
CA SER A 462 -16.52 31.11 21.38
C SER A 462 -16.77 29.65 21.78
N PHE A 463 -17.89 29.36 22.43
CA PHE A 463 -18.26 28.01 22.87
C PHE A 463 -19.26 27.37 21.90
N THR A 464 -19.14 26.05 21.73
CA THR A 464 -20.09 25.23 20.97
C THR A 464 -21.45 25.14 21.69
N GLY A 465 -22.52 24.77 20.96
CA GLY A 465 -23.85 24.65 21.57
C GLY A 465 -23.91 23.61 22.69
N TYR A 466 -23.14 22.52 22.53
CA TYR A 466 -22.96 21.48 23.53
C TYR A 466 -22.32 22.03 24.83
N GLU A 467 -21.23 22.78 24.73
CA GLU A 467 -20.56 23.34 25.91
C GLU A 467 -21.44 24.35 26.65
N ILE A 468 -22.27 25.12 25.93
CA ILE A 468 -23.21 26.07 26.53
C ILE A 468 -24.30 25.31 27.32
N LEU A 469 -24.88 24.24 26.76
CA LEU A 469 -25.82 23.38 27.49
C LEU A 469 -25.17 22.73 28.73
N ARG A 470 -23.93 22.22 28.61
CA ARG A 470 -23.18 21.66 29.75
C ARG A 470 -22.98 22.69 30.86
N ASN A 471 -22.50 23.89 30.52
CA ASN A 471 -22.25 24.96 31.49
C ASN A 471 -23.54 25.42 32.20
N ILE A 472 -24.69 25.40 31.51
CA ILE A 472 -26.01 25.67 32.12
C ILE A 472 -26.44 24.53 33.06
N SER A 473 -26.19 23.28 32.69
CA SER A 473 -26.51 22.08 33.47
C SER A 473 -25.63 21.89 34.71
N GLU A 474 -24.45 22.52 34.77
CA GLU A 474 -23.57 22.47 35.96
C GLU A 474 -23.97 23.48 37.06
N ASP A 475 -24.82 24.48 36.75
CA ASP A 475 -25.33 25.42 37.74
C ASP A 475 -26.53 24.84 38.52
N LYS A 476 -26.28 24.48 39.77
CA LYS A 476 -27.23 23.87 40.72
C LYS A 476 -28.40 24.76 41.13
N ASN A 477 -28.49 25.98 40.64
CA ASN A 477 -29.65 26.86 40.82
C ASN A 477 -30.71 26.68 39.72
N ASN A 478 -30.37 26.05 38.59
CA ASN A 478 -31.29 25.82 37.47
C ASN A 478 -32.13 24.55 37.68
N ASN A 479 -33.36 24.54 37.17
CA ASN A 479 -34.18 23.32 37.06
C ASN A 479 -33.97 22.60 35.70
N PHE A 480 -33.12 23.17 34.84
CA PHE A 480 -32.74 22.63 33.54
C PHE A 480 -31.44 21.81 33.68
N SER A 481 -31.44 20.55 33.22
CA SER A 481 -30.23 19.73 33.08
C SER A 481 -30.18 18.99 31.75
N PHE A 482 -28.95 18.84 31.23
CA PHE A 482 -28.61 18.20 29.96
C PHE A 482 -27.29 17.45 30.14
N GLU A 483 -27.39 16.26 30.73
CA GLU A 483 -26.28 15.48 31.26
C GLU A 483 -25.86 14.38 30.26
N ILE A 484 -24.72 14.60 29.59
CA ILE A 484 -24.09 13.72 28.59
C ILE A 484 -22.83 13.08 29.18
N GLN A 485 -22.48 11.85 28.77
CA GLN A 485 -21.28 11.18 29.29
C GLN A 485 -19.99 11.85 28.84
N TYR A 486 -18.97 11.89 29.72
CA TYR A 486 -17.73 12.62 29.45
C TYR A 486 -16.78 11.83 28.53
N SER A 487 -16.93 11.98 27.21
CA SER A 487 -16.03 11.42 26.20
C SER A 487 -16.10 12.21 24.88
N ASP A 488 -14.96 12.33 24.19
CA ASP A 488 -14.80 12.86 22.82
C ASP A 488 -15.64 12.09 21.77
N ARG A 489 -16.25 10.96 22.17
CA ARG A 489 -17.16 10.13 21.37
C ARG A 489 -18.63 10.26 21.75
N SER A 490 -19.00 11.04 22.77
CA SER A 490 -20.39 11.14 23.22
C SER A 490 -21.25 11.98 22.28
N VAL A 491 -20.68 13.08 21.77
CA VAL A 491 -21.31 13.95 20.75
C VAL A 491 -20.35 14.10 19.58
N ASN A 492 -20.79 13.69 18.39
CA ASN A 492 -20.02 13.86 17.15
C ASN A 492 -20.87 14.38 15.99
N THR A 493 -20.20 14.89 14.96
CA THR A 493 -20.78 15.23 13.65
C THR A 493 -19.96 14.60 12.53
N ASP A 494 -20.44 14.70 11.28
CA ASP A 494 -19.59 14.46 10.13
C ASP A 494 -18.36 15.40 10.15
N ALA A 495 -17.27 14.95 9.54
CA ALA A 495 -16.07 15.76 9.42
C ALA A 495 -16.36 17.05 8.65
N VAL A 496 -15.80 18.16 9.16
CA VAL A 496 -15.83 19.49 8.54
C VAL A 496 -14.42 19.90 8.10
N TYR A 497 -13.39 19.45 8.82
CA TYR A 497 -12.01 19.88 8.62
C TYR A 497 -11.10 18.69 8.26
N LEU A 498 -10.20 18.89 7.28
CA LEU A 498 -9.09 17.98 6.97
C LEU A 498 -7.77 18.70 7.24
N ASN A 499 -7.13 18.35 8.36
CA ASN A 499 -5.87 18.95 8.77
C ASN A 499 -4.69 18.14 8.21
N VAL A 500 -3.78 18.81 7.52
CA VAL A 500 -2.59 18.20 6.93
C VAL A 500 -1.34 18.75 7.61
N LEU A 501 -0.55 17.87 8.21
CA LEU A 501 0.76 18.18 8.76
C LEU A 501 1.82 17.64 7.80
N SER A 502 2.68 18.50 7.26
CA SER A 502 3.83 18.03 6.47
C SER A 502 4.87 17.40 7.40
N SER A 503 5.61 16.41 6.89
CA SER A 503 6.74 15.78 7.58
C SER A 503 7.91 16.76 7.84
N GLU A 504 7.94 17.91 7.15
CA GLU A 504 8.95 18.94 7.27
C GLU A 504 8.56 20.09 8.23
N GLY A 505 7.36 20.02 8.84
CA GLY A 505 6.88 21.06 9.77
C GLY A 505 6.46 22.37 9.08
N THR A 506 6.23 22.33 7.77
CA THR A 506 5.73 23.44 6.96
C THR A 506 4.19 23.48 6.98
N SER A 507 3.62 24.68 6.86
CA SER A 507 2.17 24.87 6.78
C SER A 507 1.61 24.43 5.42
N SER A 508 0.29 24.25 5.34
CA SER A 508 -0.47 23.86 4.12
C SER A 508 -0.34 24.81 2.91
N ASP A 509 0.46 25.87 3.01
CA ASP A 509 0.74 26.87 1.98
C ASP A 509 2.16 26.69 1.36
N SER A 510 2.97 25.76 1.88
CA SER A 510 4.25 25.38 1.28
C SER A 510 4.05 24.44 0.08
N ARG A 511 4.79 24.67 -1.02
CA ARG A 511 4.82 23.74 -2.14
C ARG A 511 5.69 22.53 -1.81
N ILE A 512 5.15 21.34 -1.99
CA ILE A 512 5.87 20.08 -1.81
C ILE A 512 6.56 19.72 -3.14
N LYS A 513 7.87 19.54 -3.11
CA LYS A 513 8.67 19.14 -4.28
C LYS A 513 8.66 17.63 -4.44
N LEU A 514 8.39 17.15 -5.65
CA LEU A 514 8.36 15.73 -6.02
C LEU A 514 8.81 15.57 -7.47
N PHE A 515 9.17 14.37 -7.92
CA PHE A 515 9.19 14.04 -9.35
C PHE A 515 7.84 13.43 -9.81
N PRO A 516 7.46 13.54 -11.09
CA PRO A 516 6.21 12.95 -11.61
C PRO A 516 6.04 11.46 -11.27
N GLY A 517 4.93 11.11 -10.61
CA GLY A 517 4.60 9.74 -10.17
C GLY A 517 5.07 9.38 -8.76
N GLN A 518 6.00 10.14 -8.16
CA GLN A 518 6.57 9.86 -6.84
C GLN A 518 5.50 9.74 -5.75
N MET A 519 5.70 8.77 -4.83
CA MET A 519 4.79 8.56 -3.70
C MET A 519 5.16 9.46 -2.53
N ALA A 520 4.33 10.46 -2.26
CA ALA A 520 4.42 11.31 -1.07
C ALA A 520 3.71 10.67 0.14
N PHE A 521 4.28 10.90 1.33
CA PHE A 521 3.74 10.42 2.61
C PHE A 521 3.26 11.61 3.45
N LEU A 522 1.95 11.83 3.45
CA LEU A 522 1.29 12.94 4.14
C LEU A 522 0.70 12.49 5.47
N ASN A 523 0.76 13.32 6.51
CA ASN A 523 0.04 13.08 7.75
C ASN A 523 -1.27 13.87 7.73
N ILE A 524 -2.41 13.16 7.69
CA ILE A 524 -3.74 13.77 7.59
C ILE A 524 -4.61 13.30 8.76
N SER A 525 -5.22 14.25 9.46
CA SER A 525 -6.32 14.01 10.41
C SER A 525 -7.62 14.63 9.89
N ALA A 526 -8.74 14.11 10.37
CA ALA A 526 -10.06 14.65 10.09
C ALA A 526 -10.79 14.98 11.40
N GLU A 527 -11.44 16.13 11.43
CA GLU A 527 -12.09 16.69 12.62
C GLU A 527 -13.53 17.09 12.31
N ASP A 528 -14.43 16.79 13.25
CA ASP A 528 -15.83 17.19 13.21
C ASP A 528 -16.03 18.65 13.65
N ARG A 529 -17.27 19.13 13.70
CA ARG A 529 -17.55 20.54 14.07
C ARG A 529 -17.22 20.86 15.54
N TYR A 530 -17.00 19.86 16.37
CA TYR A 530 -16.58 20.00 17.78
C TYR A 530 -15.06 19.82 17.94
N PHE A 531 -14.31 19.70 16.85
CA PHE A 531 -12.86 19.40 16.80
C PHE A 531 -12.50 18.01 17.36
N HIS A 532 -13.44 17.07 17.41
CA HIS A 532 -13.15 15.67 17.74
C HIS A 532 -12.62 14.92 16.50
N SER A 533 -11.61 14.07 16.66
CA SER A 533 -11.03 13.28 15.56
C SER A 533 -11.96 12.17 15.09
N VAL A 534 -12.38 12.19 13.82
CA VAL A 534 -13.36 11.26 13.25
C VAL A 534 -12.78 10.36 12.13
N PRO A 535 -13.15 9.06 12.08
CA PRO A 535 -12.72 8.13 11.03
C PRO A 535 -13.55 8.34 9.74
N LEU A 536 -12.89 8.38 8.58
CA LEU A 536 -13.55 8.58 7.28
C LEU A 536 -12.73 8.10 6.09
N ALA A 537 -13.33 8.14 4.90
CA ALA A 537 -12.65 7.89 3.63
C ALA A 537 -12.41 9.20 2.87
N ILE A 538 -11.18 9.44 2.43
CA ILE A 538 -10.79 10.53 1.52
C ILE A 538 -10.51 10.02 0.11
N THR A 539 -10.67 10.92 -0.87
CA THR A 539 -10.31 10.79 -2.28
C THR A 539 -9.49 12.01 -2.73
N SER A 540 -8.77 11.91 -3.84
CA SER A 540 -7.96 12.99 -4.43
C SER A 540 -8.46 13.40 -5.81
N SER A 541 -8.46 14.70 -6.09
CA SER A 541 -8.78 15.26 -7.40
C SER A 541 -7.84 16.40 -7.76
N THR A 542 -7.41 16.47 -9.02
CA THR A 542 -6.57 17.57 -9.51
C THR A 542 -7.43 18.79 -9.85
N LEU A 543 -7.14 19.95 -9.23
CA LEU A 543 -7.82 21.23 -9.51
C LEU A 543 -7.11 22.07 -10.57
N GLY A 544 -5.82 21.84 -10.79
CA GLY A 544 -5.01 22.59 -11.76
C GLY A 544 -3.70 21.87 -12.10
N GLY A 545 -3.31 21.95 -13.36
CA GLY A 545 -2.14 21.28 -13.91
C GLY A 545 -2.15 21.33 -15.45
N GLY A 546 -1.35 20.48 -16.08
CA GLY A 546 -1.40 20.25 -17.53
C GLY A 546 -2.51 19.28 -17.94
N GLU A 547 -2.63 19.02 -19.24
CA GLU A 547 -3.64 18.12 -19.83
C GLU A 547 -3.53 16.65 -19.36
N PHE A 548 -2.41 16.29 -18.71
CA PHE A 548 -2.10 14.97 -18.16
C PHE A 548 -1.82 15.00 -16.63
N SER A 549 -2.37 15.96 -15.89
CA SER A 549 -2.14 16.07 -14.44
C SER A 549 -3.18 15.32 -13.60
N ARG A 550 -2.87 14.11 -13.13
CA ARG A 550 -3.72 13.32 -12.21
C ARG A 550 -3.12 13.17 -10.80
N SER A 551 -3.94 12.72 -9.85
CA SER A 551 -3.56 12.48 -8.46
C SER A 551 -4.27 11.24 -7.92
N GLN A 552 -3.60 10.43 -7.10
CA GLN A 552 -4.09 9.13 -6.66
C GLN A 552 -3.69 8.82 -5.22
N LEU A 553 -4.68 8.58 -4.35
CA LEU A 553 -4.47 8.11 -2.99
C LEU A 553 -4.37 6.57 -2.93
N GLY A 554 -3.24 6.08 -2.43
CA GLY A 554 -2.90 4.66 -2.40
C GLY A 554 -3.07 3.96 -3.76
N LEU A 555 -3.36 2.66 -3.74
CA LEU A 555 -3.59 1.88 -4.96
C LEU A 555 -5.04 1.97 -5.50
N SER A 556 -6.01 2.36 -4.66
CA SER A 556 -7.45 2.34 -4.99
C SER A 556 -8.04 3.69 -5.38
N GLY A 557 -7.30 4.79 -5.23
CA GLY A 557 -7.82 6.16 -5.32
C GLY A 557 -8.49 6.66 -4.03
N TYR A 558 -8.60 5.80 -3.00
CA TYR A 558 -9.24 6.11 -1.72
C TYR A 558 -8.33 5.76 -0.55
N TRP A 559 -8.38 6.55 0.52
CA TRP A 559 -7.62 6.28 1.74
C TRP A 559 -8.50 6.45 2.99
N PHE A 560 -8.27 5.61 4.01
CA PHE A 560 -9.04 5.62 5.25
C PHE A 560 -8.26 6.26 6.40
N LEU A 561 -8.87 7.25 7.07
CA LEU A 561 -8.30 7.95 8.21
C LEU A 561 -8.79 7.32 9.53
N SER A 562 -7.89 7.22 10.51
CA SER A 562 -8.16 6.61 11.80
C SER A 562 -8.64 7.65 12.81
N GLY A 563 -9.90 7.54 13.26
CA GLY A 563 -10.50 8.37 14.31
C GLY A 563 -10.01 8.03 15.73
N THR A 564 -8.68 8.06 15.90
CA THR A 564 -7.97 7.72 17.15
C THR A 564 -6.96 8.81 17.55
N GLY A 565 -6.94 9.95 16.83
CA GLY A 565 -5.92 10.99 16.97
C GLY A 565 -4.52 10.54 16.51
N GLN A 566 -4.36 9.31 16.00
CA GLN A 566 -3.11 8.83 15.45
C GLN A 566 -2.92 9.28 14.00
N THR A 567 -1.70 9.73 13.73
CA THR A 567 -1.24 10.31 12.47
C THR A 567 -1.13 9.25 11.37
N ASN A 568 -2.17 9.09 10.54
CA ASN A 568 -2.17 8.13 9.44
C ASN A 568 -1.24 8.60 8.31
N LEU A 569 -0.15 7.85 8.09
CA LEU A 569 0.82 8.09 7.03
C LEU A 569 0.19 7.76 5.66
N THR A 570 -0.40 8.77 5.05
CA THR A 570 -1.24 8.69 3.85
C THR A 570 -0.41 8.74 2.59
N GLN A 571 -0.58 7.75 1.72
CA GLN A 571 0.13 7.66 0.44
C GLN A 571 -0.60 8.45 -0.64
N LEU A 572 0.06 9.44 -1.24
CA LEU A 572 -0.43 10.21 -2.39
C LEU A 572 0.64 10.20 -3.50
N SER A 573 0.30 9.66 -4.67
CA SER A 573 1.08 9.87 -5.90
C SER A 573 0.43 10.97 -6.74
N VAL A 574 1.26 11.83 -7.35
CA VAL A 574 0.80 12.93 -8.20
C VAL A 574 1.61 12.98 -9.49
N TYR A 575 0.89 13.19 -10.59
CA TYR A 575 1.31 12.95 -11.97
C TYR A 575 1.20 14.25 -12.79
N GLY A 576 2.00 14.38 -13.84
CA GLY A 576 1.99 15.53 -14.73
C GLY A 576 3.39 15.92 -15.23
N GLY A 577 3.50 17.13 -15.80
CA GLY A 577 4.71 17.59 -16.47
C GLY A 577 5.91 17.81 -15.54
N ILE A 578 7.11 17.49 -16.02
CA ILE A 578 8.37 18.04 -15.48
C ILE A 578 8.28 19.58 -15.48
N ASN A 579 8.80 20.21 -14.42
CA ASN A 579 8.79 21.65 -14.17
C ASN A 579 7.38 22.28 -14.19
N SER A 580 6.35 21.50 -13.83
CA SER A 580 4.97 21.97 -13.72
C SER A 580 4.52 22.16 -12.26
N ASN A 581 3.49 22.96 -12.03
CA ASN A 581 2.85 23.08 -10.71
C ASN A 581 1.48 22.43 -10.76
N VAL A 582 1.18 21.56 -9.79
CA VAL A 582 -0.07 20.80 -9.72
C VAL A 582 -0.77 21.12 -8.40
N SER A 583 -2.06 21.42 -8.44
CA SER A 583 -2.90 21.57 -7.24
C SER A 583 -3.84 20.38 -7.08
N VAL A 584 -3.79 19.75 -5.91
CA VAL A 584 -4.59 18.56 -5.58
C VAL A 584 -5.53 18.91 -4.44
N SER A 585 -6.83 18.75 -4.66
CA SER A 585 -7.82 18.74 -3.59
C SER A 585 -7.94 17.33 -3.03
N ILE A 586 -7.83 17.21 -1.71
CA ILE A 586 -8.18 16.00 -0.96
C ILE A 586 -9.55 16.29 -0.34
N SER A 587 -10.54 15.45 -0.60
CA SER A 587 -11.90 15.60 -0.08
C SER A 587 -12.40 14.30 0.53
N ASN A 588 -13.36 14.39 1.45
CA ASN A 588 -14.15 13.24 1.86
C ASN A 588 -15.01 12.72 0.68
N VAL A 589 -15.42 11.45 0.74
CA VAL A 589 -16.36 10.81 -0.21
C VAL A 589 -17.82 11.07 0.18
N ALA A 590 -18.10 11.34 1.47
CA ALA A 590 -19.46 11.46 2.01
C ALA A 590 -19.76 12.81 2.71
N SER A 591 -18.75 13.58 3.14
CA SER A 591 -18.94 14.90 3.76
C SER A 591 -18.29 16.03 2.94
N THR A 592 -18.57 17.28 3.31
CA THR A 592 -18.02 18.48 2.65
C THR A 592 -16.57 18.79 3.03
N ALA A 593 -15.96 18.03 3.96
CA ALA A 593 -14.58 18.24 4.39
C ALA A 593 -13.60 18.11 3.21
N SER A 594 -12.85 19.17 2.95
CA SER A 594 -11.86 19.23 1.88
C SER A 594 -10.69 20.14 2.23
N THR A 595 -9.54 19.89 1.61
CA THR A 595 -8.32 20.66 1.74
C THR A 595 -7.56 20.65 0.41
N THR A 596 -6.70 21.63 0.16
CA THR A 596 -5.96 21.75 -1.12
C THR A 596 -4.46 21.85 -0.85
N LEU A 597 -3.69 21.05 -1.57
CA LEU A 597 -2.24 20.99 -1.50
C LEU A 597 -1.62 21.39 -2.85
N TYR A 598 -0.42 21.95 -2.79
CA TYR A 598 0.31 22.45 -3.95
C TYR A 598 1.64 21.70 -4.12
N PHE A 599 1.88 21.18 -5.32
CA PHE A 599 3.04 20.39 -5.66
C PHE A 599 3.86 21.04 -6.77
N GLU A 600 5.18 20.91 -6.68
CA GLU A 600 6.13 21.33 -7.71
C GLU A 600 6.79 20.10 -8.34
N LEU A 601 6.40 19.86 -9.60
CA LEU A 601 6.89 18.89 -10.58
C LEU A 601 8.39 19.07 -10.89
N GLU A 602 9.33 18.36 -10.28
CA GLU A 602 10.75 18.44 -10.65
C GLU A 602 11.13 17.43 -11.76
N GLY A 603 12.42 17.35 -12.11
CA GLY A 603 12.92 16.39 -13.12
C GLY A 603 12.97 14.95 -12.59
N CYS A 604 12.92 13.97 -13.47
CA CYS A 604 13.09 12.56 -13.07
C CYS A 604 14.52 12.32 -12.53
N PRO A 605 14.68 11.60 -11.40
CA PRO A 605 15.98 11.28 -10.83
C PRO A 605 16.75 10.27 -11.70
N TYR A 606 18.04 10.10 -11.42
CA TYR A 606 18.93 9.29 -12.25
C TYR A 606 18.45 7.85 -12.46
N GLY A 607 18.44 7.43 -13.72
CA GLY A 607 18.01 6.12 -14.20
C GLY A 607 16.50 5.94 -14.40
N LEU A 608 15.69 6.93 -13.99
CA LEU A 608 14.30 7.07 -14.43
C LEU A 608 14.23 7.96 -15.70
N ILE A 609 13.23 7.72 -16.53
CA ILE A 609 12.92 8.46 -17.76
C ILE A 609 11.45 8.91 -17.69
N TYR A 610 11.17 10.12 -18.17
CA TYR A 610 9.80 10.64 -18.21
C TYR A 610 8.99 10.02 -19.34
N ASP A 611 7.89 9.35 -19.02
CA ASP A 611 6.91 8.83 -19.97
C ASP A 611 5.54 9.47 -19.75
N THR A 612 5.22 10.46 -20.60
CA THR A 612 3.97 11.23 -20.70
C THR A 612 3.45 11.98 -19.46
N GLU A 613 3.36 11.35 -18.29
CA GLU A 613 2.85 11.91 -17.03
C GLU A 613 3.59 11.42 -15.76
N GLU A 614 4.51 10.45 -15.88
CA GLU A 614 5.28 9.87 -14.76
C GLU A 614 6.74 9.58 -15.12
N CYS A 615 7.57 9.34 -14.11
CA CYS A 615 8.96 8.89 -14.25
C CYS A 615 9.05 7.37 -14.10
N ILE A 616 9.28 6.66 -15.19
CA ILE A 616 9.42 5.19 -15.24
C ILE A 616 10.89 4.76 -15.22
N CYS A 617 11.18 3.52 -14.82
CA CYS A 617 12.52 2.96 -14.90
C CYS A 617 12.97 2.78 -16.37
N SER A 618 14.20 3.21 -16.71
CA SER A 618 14.71 3.15 -18.08
C SER A 618 14.67 1.72 -18.67
N PRO A 619 13.94 1.49 -19.78
CA PRO A 619 13.85 0.17 -20.42
C PRO A 619 15.21 -0.36 -20.90
N ASP A 620 16.14 0.51 -21.28
CA ASP A 620 17.47 0.11 -21.76
C ASP A 620 18.34 -0.48 -20.64
N LEU A 621 18.14 -0.05 -19.39
CA LEU A 621 18.80 -0.65 -18.22
C LEU A 621 18.17 -2.00 -17.86
N LEU A 622 16.84 -2.14 -18.02
CA LEU A 622 16.10 -3.37 -17.71
C LEU A 622 16.27 -4.48 -18.76
N ASN A 623 16.56 -4.13 -20.02
CA ASN A 623 16.81 -5.11 -21.09
C ASN A 623 18.25 -5.66 -21.12
N GLY A 624 19.11 -5.23 -20.20
CA GLY A 624 20.48 -5.74 -19.99
C GLY A 624 20.49 -7.19 -19.52
N ARG A 625 20.62 -8.13 -20.47
CA ARG A 625 20.25 -9.56 -20.34
C ARG A 625 21.04 -10.43 -19.34
N ASP A 626 21.98 -9.85 -18.60
CA ASP A 626 22.95 -10.56 -17.75
C ASP A 626 23.03 -10.00 -16.30
N PHE A 627 22.10 -9.12 -15.89
CA PHE A 627 22.19 -8.36 -14.61
C PHE A 627 20.99 -8.56 -13.66
N ASP A 628 20.81 -9.78 -13.11
CA ASP A 628 19.77 -10.14 -12.12
C ASP A 628 19.73 -9.26 -10.84
N THR A 629 20.75 -8.44 -10.60
CA THR A 629 20.91 -7.60 -9.39
C THR A 629 20.61 -6.12 -9.59
N PHE A 630 20.39 -5.63 -10.81
CA PHE A 630 19.93 -4.25 -11.02
C PHE A 630 18.47 -4.11 -10.58
N ARG A 631 18.15 -3.08 -9.79
CA ARG A 631 16.77 -2.75 -9.40
C ARG A 631 16.54 -1.26 -9.40
N CYS A 632 15.35 -0.86 -9.79
CA CYS A 632 14.89 0.52 -9.81
C CYS A 632 13.46 0.55 -9.23
N ASP A 633 13.21 1.49 -8.32
CA ASP A 633 11.93 1.68 -7.63
C ASP A 633 11.35 3.05 -8.00
N GLU A 634 10.31 3.02 -8.82
CA GLU A 634 9.64 4.19 -9.40
C GLU A 634 8.92 5.03 -8.34
N ALA A 635 8.40 4.39 -7.28
CA ALA A 635 7.64 5.08 -6.24
C ALA A 635 8.54 5.89 -5.29
N SER A 636 9.77 5.42 -5.05
CA SER A 636 10.72 6.07 -4.14
C SER A 636 11.89 6.78 -4.83
N GLY A 637 12.17 6.50 -6.11
CA GLY A 637 13.34 7.02 -6.83
C GLY A 637 14.66 6.35 -6.41
N ASN A 638 14.59 5.18 -5.76
CA ASN A 638 15.78 4.42 -5.35
C ASN A 638 16.27 3.52 -6.49
N ILE A 639 17.54 3.64 -6.86
CA ILE A 639 18.22 2.70 -7.76
C ILE A 639 19.29 1.91 -7.02
N THR A 640 19.37 0.63 -7.35
CA THR A 640 20.28 -0.37 -6.79
C THR A 640 21.17 -0.91 -7.91
N VAL A 641 22.46 -0.56 -7.87
CA VAL A 641 23.47 -0.87 -8.90
C VAL A 641 24.33 -2.07 -8.48
N PRO A 642 24.65 -3.02 -9.38
CA PRO A 642 25.52 -4.17 -9.07
C PRO A 642 26.95 -3.78 -8.67
N GLN A 643 27.60 -4.58 -7.83
CA GLN A 643 29.03 -4.42 -7.51
C GLN A 643 29.91 -4.43 -8.78
N PHE A 644 30.94 -3.58 -8.80
CA PHE A 644 31.85 -3.32 -9.94
C PHE A 644 31.21 -2.59 -11.14
N PHE A 645 29.94 -2.19 -11.08
CA PHE A 645 29.30 -1.38 -12.11
C PHE A 645 29.09 0.07 -11.68
N TRP A 646 29.18 0.96 -12.66
CA TRP A 646 28.86 2.38 -12.56
C TRP A 646 27.65 2.68 -13.43
N LEU A 647 26.68 3.40 -12.86
CA LEU A 647 25.56 3.99 -13.56
C LEU A 647 25.69 5.52 -13.53
N GLY A 648 25.62 6.15 -14.70
CA GLY A 648 25.61 7.61 -14.77
C GLY A 648 25.45 8.14 -16.20
N TRP A 649 25.34 9.47 -16.27
CA TRP A 649 25.30 10.22 -17.52
C TRP A 649 26.64 10.19 -18.24
N THR A 650 26.60 9.89 -19.53
CA THR A 650 27.76 9.94 -20.41
C THR A 650 27.88 11.30 -21.10
N PRO A 651 29.07 11.70 -21.62
CA PRO A 651 29.26 12.95 -22.38
C PRO A 651 28.55 13.03 -23.75
N VAL A 652 27.55 12.17 -23.98
CA VAL A 652 26.70 12.11 -25.17
C VAL A 652 25.22 12.08 -24.78
N ASP A 653 24.90 12.57 -23.58
CA ASP A 653 23.55 12.76 -23.03
C ASP A 653 22.68 11.47 -23.00
N GLU A 654 23.31 10.33 -22.67
CA GLU A 654 22.64 9.07 -22.38
C GLU A 654 23.14 8.46 -21.04
N TYR A 655 22.25 7.77 -20.32
CA TYR A 655 22.63 6.90 -19.19
C TYR A 655 23.29 5.61 -19.69
N THR A 656 24.38 5.16 -19.06
CA THR A 656 24.89 3.80 -19.29
C THR A 656 25.27 3.12 -17.98
N LEU A 657 24.95 1.82 -17.88
CA LEU A 657 25.49 0.90 -16.89
C LEU A 657 26.75 0.23 -17.48
N ARG A 658 27.92 0.40 -16.84
CA ARG A 658 29.21 -0.10 -17.35
C ARG A 658 30.13 -0.59 -16.23
N GLU A 659 31.00 -1.56 -16.54
CA GLU A 659 32.07 -2.01 -15.64
C GLU A 659 33.00 -0.85 -15.27
N CYS A 660 33.33 -0.75 -13.99
CA CYS A 660 34.27 0.24 -13.48
C CYS A 660 35.72 -0.13 -13.80
N ILE A 661 36.59 0.88 -13.82
CA ILE A 661 38.02 0.68 -14.08
C ILE A 661 38.73 0.39 -12.74
N PHE A 662 39.55 -0.67 -12.71
CA PHE A 662 40.24 -1.14 -11.50
C PHE A 662 39.31 -1.27 -10.27
N ASP A 663 39.77 -0.78 -9.12
CA ASP A 663 39.12 -0.75 -7.81
C ASP A 663 38.33 0.54 -7.54
N TYR A 664 37.96 1.30 -8.59
CA TYR A 664 37.36 2.64 -8.45
C TYR A 664 35.91 2.67 -7.93
N CYS A 665 35.18 1.56 -7.99
CA CYS A 665 33.80 1.44 -7.50
C CYS A 665 33.72 0.66 -6.18
N GLN A 666 32.64 0.85 -5.43
CA GLN A 666 32.46 0.26 -4.10
C GLN A 666 32.41 -1.26 -4.15
N ASN A 667 33.25 -1.91 -3.33
CA ASN A 667 33.48 -3.37 -3.38
C ASN A 667 32.97 -4.12 -2.13
N ASP A 668 32.60 -3.40 -1.08
CA ASP A 668 32.23 -3.97 0.22
C ASP A 668 30.74 -4.35 0.31
N ILE A 669 29.92 -3.92 -0.64
CA ILE A 669 28.47 -4.14 -0.68
C ILE A 669 28.11 -4.83 -2.00
N ALA A 670 27.26 -5.87 -1.96
CA ALA A 670 26.85 -6.61 -3.16
C ALA A 670 26.10 -5.74 -4.20
N THR A 671 25.45 -4.68 -3.73
CA THR A 671 24.76 -3.66 -4.54
C THR A 671 24.81 -2.31 -3.82
N VAL A 672 25.00 -1.22 -4.54
CA VAL A 672 24.92 0.15 -3.99
C VAL A 672 23.54 0.72 -4.27
N THR A 673 22.86 1.23 -3.24
CA THR A 673 21.56 1.92 -3.39
C THR A 673 21.72 3.42 -3.19
N PHE A 674 21.22 4.22 -4.13
CA PHE A 674 21.18 5.69 -4.04
C PHE A 674 19.85 6.25 -4.56
N ASN A 675 19.62 7.53 -4.26
CA ASN A 675 18.42 8.29 -4.61
C ASN A 675 18.83 9.70 -5.06
N GLY A 676 18.19 10.22 -6.11
CA GLY A 676 18.42 11.57 -6.62
C GLY A 676 19.83 11.82 -7.17
N GLU A 677 20.14 13.10 -7.41
CA GLU A 677 21.42 13.52 -8.00
C GLU A 677 22.56 13.54 -6.97
N ASP A 678 22.30 14.01 -5.75
CA ASP A 678 23.32 14.28 -4.69
C ASP A 678 24.17 13.07 -4.29
N ASN A 679 23.70 11.85 -4.53
CA ASN A 679 24.36 10.61 -4.08
C ASN A 679 24.96 9.75 -5.22
N ILE A 680 25.01 10.23 -6.47
CA ILE A 680 25.55 9.42 -7.59
C ILE A 680 27.00 8.97 -7.39
N ASN A 681 27.81 9.72 -6.63
CA ASN A 681 29.20 9.34 -6.34
C ASN A 681 29.33 8.24 -5.26
N ASN A 682 28.25 7.83 -4.58
CA ASN A 682 28.33 6.76 -3.56
C ASN A 682 28.66 5.38 -4.13
N GLN A 683 28.48 5.17 -5.43
CA GLN A 683 28.95 3.97 -6.12
C GLN A 683 30.49 3.91 -6.26
N CYS A 684 31.19 5.01 -5.98
CA CYS A 684 32.64 5.12 -6.08
C CYS A 684 33.35 4.80 -4.76
N ALA A 685 34.52 4.16 -4.84
CA ALA A 685 35.39 3.85 -3.71
C ALA A 685 36.51 4.90 -3.52
N ASP A 686 37.16 4.88 -2.35
CA ASP A 686 38.41 5.63 -2.07
C ASP A 686 38.38 7.13 -2.49
N ASN A 687 37.25 7.81 -2.23
CA ASN A 687 36.96 9.23 -2.50
C ASN A 687 37.00 9.65 -3.98
N ARG A 688 36.52 8.76 -4.85
CA ARG A 688 36.41 8.96 -6.31
C ARG A 688 35.05 9.47 -6.75
N GLY A 689 34.98 9.97 -7.98
CA GLY A 689 33.76 10.46 -8.61
C GLY A 689 33.86 10.52 -10.14
N GLY A 690 32.84 11.10 -10.75
CA GLY A 690 32.78 11.34 -12.20
C GLY A 690 32.65 10.05 -13.04
N ILE A 691 33.01 10.14 -14.32
CA ILE A 691 32.75 9.08 -15.31
C ILE A 691 33.55 7.81 -14.97
N LEU A 692 32.85 6.69 -14.76
CA LEU A 692 33.39 5.40 -14.30
C LEU A 692 34.25 5.53 -13.03
N CYS A 693 33.92 6.50 -12.16
CA CYS A 693 34.68 6.84 -10.95
C CYS A 693 36.16 7.22 -11.22
N GLY A 694 36.46 7.78 -12.41
CA GLY A 694 37.82 8.05 -12.88
C GLY A 694 38.57 9.17 -12.16
N GLU A 695 37.86 10.18 -11.66
CA GLU A 695 38.44 11.36 -11.01
C GLU A 695 38.35 11.30 -9.48
N CYS A 696 38.96 12.28 -8.80
CA CYS A 696 38.85 12.47 -7.36
C CYS A 696 37.79 13.51 -7.03
N LEU A 697 37.06 13.32 -5.93
CA LEU A 697 36.13 14.31 -5.41
C LEU A 697 36.85 15.61 -4.99
N ASP A 698 36.12 16.73 -4.95
CA ASP A 698 36.65 18.03 -4.53
C ASP A 698 37.34 17.96 -3.15
N GLY A 699 38.53 18.55 -3.05
CA GLY A 699 39.39 18.51 -1.86
C GLY A 699 40.27 17.26 -1.74
N TYR A 700 40.10 16.25 -2.61
CA TYR A 700 40.97 15.08 -2.69
C TYR A 700 41.92 15.17 -3.89
N SER A 701 42.99 14.37 -3.87
CA SER A 701 43.96 14.29 -4.96
C SER A 701 44.45 12.87 -5.15
N THR A 702 44.83 12.52 -6.39
CA THR A 702 45.49 11.25 -6.67
C THR A 702 46.84 11.19 -5.93
N VAL A 703 47.24 9.98 -5.53
CA VAL A 703 48.55 9.77 -4.87
C VAL A 703 49.44 8.82 -5.66
N PHE A 704 50.74 8.82 -5.37
CA PHE A 704 51.63 7.76 -5.84
C PHE A 704 51.50 6.51 -4.99
N GLY A 705 51.78 5.34 -5.59
CA GLY A 705 51.75 4.05 -4.91
C GLY A 705 50.42 3.29 -4.98
N SER A 706 49.29 3.98 -5.19
CA SER A 706 47.96 3.36 -5.31
C SER A 706 47.00 4.13 -6.21
N ASN A 707 45.76 3.65 -6.27
CA ASN A 707 44.65 4.22 -7.03
C ASN A 707 43.79 5.23 -6.25
N ARG A 708 44.10 5.48 -4.97
CA ARG A 708 43.23 6.26 -4.05
C ARG A 708 43.25 7.76 -4.32
N CYS A 709 42.16 8.40 -3.90
CA CYS A 709 42.06 9.84 -3.74
C CYS A 709 42.14 10.17 -2.24
N LEU A 710 43.14 10.97 -1.83
CA LEU A 710 43.37 11.35 -0.43
C LEU A 710 43.45 12.88 -0.29
N GLU A 711 43.09 13.41 0.88
CA GLU A 711 43.29 14.84 1.20
C GLU A 711 44.79 15.19 1.08
N CYS A 712 45.15 16.03 0.12
CA CYS A 712 46.51 16.52 -0.03
C CYS A 712 46.68 17.92 0.54
N LYS A 713 47.77 18.15 1.28
CA LYS A 713 48.06 19.46 1.91
C LYS A 713 49.39 20.00 1.40
N THR A 714 49.35 21.18 0.79
CA THR A 714 50.51 21.82 0.13
C THR A 714 51.46 22.45 1.15
N ASP A 715 52.14 21.58 1.91
CA ASP A 715 53.07 21.91 2.97
C ASP A 715 54.53 21.98 2.49
N ALA A 716 55.40 22.65 3.26
CA ALA A 716 56.86 22.62 3.10
C ALA A 716 57.47 21.19 3.14
N ARG A 717 56.70 20.18 3.58
CA ARG A 717 57.04 18.76 3.52
C ARG A 717 57.31 18.26 2.10
N ILE A 718 56.66 18.87 1.10
CA ILE A 718 56.78 18.51 -0.33
C ILE A 718 58.22 18.68 -0.83
N LEU A 719 58.89 19.77 -0.44
CA LEU A 719 60.31 19.99 -0.75
C LEU A 719 61.19 18.89 -0.10
N GLY A 720 60.83 18.43 1.10
CA GLY A 720 61.45 17.30 1.76
C GLY A 720 61.27 15.98 1.02
N LEU A 721 60.06 15.69 0.51
CA LEU A 721 59.78 14.50 -0.31
C LEU A 721 60.56 14.52 -1.63
N ILE A 722 60.56 15.65 -2.35
CA ILE A 722 61.31 15.81 -3.61
C ILE A 722 62.82 15.61 -3.38
N ILE A 723 63.39 16.24 -2.34
CA ILE A 723 64.79 16.02 -1.95
C ILE A 723 65.03 14.56 -1.57
N GLY A 724 64.08 13.93 -0.86
CA GLY A 724 64.10 12.51 -0.50
C GLY A 724 64.20 11.59 -1.72
N PHE A 725 63.33 11.75 -2.72
CA PHE A 725 63.36 10.97 -3.96
C PHE A 725 64.65 11.18 -4.77
N LEU A 726 65.17 12.41 -4.84
CA LEU A 726 66.45 12.71 -5.48
C LEU A 726 67.62 12.01 -4.76
N VAL A 727 67.68 12.09 -3.43
CA VAL A 727 68.70 11.41 -2.62
C VAL A 727 68.57 9.89 -2.74
N ALA A 728 67.35 9.35 -2.72
CA ALA A 728 67.09 7.92 -2.89
C ALA A 728 67.57 7.40 -4.27
N GLY A 729 67.31 8.14 -5.36
CA GLY A 729 67.82 7.80 -6.69
C GLY A 729 69.34 7.80 -6.77
N ILE A 730 70.02 8.75 -6.12
CA ILE A 730 71.48 8.76 -6.01
C ILE A 730 71.97 7.54 -5.22
N LEU A 731 71.38 7.26 -4.05
CA LEU A 731 71.75 6.11 -3.20
C LEU A 731 71.53 4.77 -3.92
N LEU A 732 70.43 4.61 -4.66
CA LEU A 732 70.13 3.43 -5.48
C LEU A 732 71.19 3.18 -6.55
N VAL A 733 71.54 4.20 -7.33
CA VAL A 733 72.54 4.09 -8.41
C VAL A 733 73.92 3.77 -7.81
N LEU A 734 74.27 4.36 -6.67
CA LEU A 734 75.49 4.02 -5.94
C LEU A 734 75.46 2.58 -5.41
N ALA A 735 74.36 2.14 -4.79
CA ALA A 735 74.22 0.80 -4.22
C ALA A 735 74.38 -0.30 -5.29
N ILE A 736 73.71 -0.18 -6.43
CA ILE A 736 73.83 -1.11 -7.57
C ILE A 736 75.29 -1.19 -8.07
N VAL A 737 75.98 -0.05 -8.13
CA VAL A 737 77.37 0.05 -8.64
C VAL A 737 78.43 -0.40 -7.62
N PHE A 738 78.21 -0.21 -6.32
CA PHE A 738 79.13 -0.66 -5.25
C PHE A 738 78.94 -2.13 -4.89
N LEU A 739 77.70 -2.60 -4.75
CA LEU A 739 77.39 -3.97 -4.33
C LEU A 739 77.53 -4.99 -5.47
N ASN A 740 77.72 -4.54 -6.71
CA ASN A 740 77.75 -5.38 -7.92
C ASN A 740 76.47 -6.21 -8.13
N PHE A 741 75.32 -5.71 -7.64
CA PHE A 741 74.00 -6.23 -8.02
C PHE A 741 73.82 -6.06 -9.53
N THR A 742 74.05 -7.14 -10.28
CA THR A 742 74.26 -7.06 -11.72
C THR A 742 73.55 -8.17 -12.49
N VAL A 743 72.92 -7.79 -13.60
CA VAL A 743 72.25 -8.69 -14.55
C VAL A 743 73.17 -9.78 -15.14
N THR A 744 74.50 -9.62 -15.02
CA THR A 744 75.53 -10.60 -15.39
C THR A 744 75.43 -11.92 -14.66
N GLU A 745 74.93 -11.94 -13.43
CA GLU A 745 74.84 -13.14 -12.59
C GLU A 745 73.55 -13.93 -12.84
N GLY A 746 72.56 -13.35 -13.52
CA GLY A 746 71.33 -14.05 -13.93
C GLY A 746 70.18 -14.02 -12.92
N TYR A 747 70.45 -14.23 -11.62
CA TYR A 747 69.40 -14.23 -10.58
C TYR A 747 68.48 -13.00 -10.63
N LEU A 748 69.07 -11.80 -10.76
CA LEU A 748 68.33 -10.54 -10.78
C LEU A 748 67.39 -10.42 -12.01
N ASN A 749 67.73 -11.02 -13.15
CA ASN A 749 66.84 -11.04 -14.32
C ASN A 749 65.57 -11.86 -14.06
N ILE A 750 65.64 -12.88 -13.19
CA ILE A 750 64.49 -13.70 -12.82
C ILE A 750 63.55 -12.87 -11.94
N VAL A 751 64.08 -12.24 -10.90
CA VAL A 751 63.30 -11.43 -9.95
C VAL A 751 62.68 -10.19 -10.64
N ILE A 752 63.43 -9.48 -11.49
CA ILE A 752 62.90 -8.35 -12.26
C ILE A 752 61.73 -8.79 -13.16
N PHE A 753 61.85 -9.92 -13.86
CA PHE A 753 60.76 -10.42 -14.70
C PHE A 753 59.52 -10.79 -13.89
N TYR A 754 59.68 -11.49 -12.77
CA TYR A 754 58.57 -11.79 -11.85
C TYR A 754 57.88 -10.50 -11.36
N ALA A 755 58.66 -9.54 -10.83
CA ALA A 755 58.14 -8.28 -10.30
C ALA A 755 57.43 -7.42 -11.36
N ASN A 756 57.92 -7.40 -12.61
CA ASN A 756 57.26 -6.67 -13.69
C ASN A 756 55.93 -7.31 -14.12
N ILE A 757 55.75 -8.63 -13.98
CA ILE A 757 54.48 -9.30 -14.30
C ILE A 757 53.47 -9.20 -13.15
N VAL A 758 53.90 -9.39 -11.89
CA VAL A 758 52.99 -9.21 -10.73
C VAL A 758 52.42 -7.80 -10.68
N GLN A 759 53.22 -6.78 -10.99
CA GLN A 759 52.79 -5.37 -11.02
C GLN A 759 51.61 -5.09 -11.97
N LEU A 760 51.40 -5.91 -13.00
CA LEU A 760 50.24 -5.81 -13.89
C LEU A 760 48.96 -6.38 -13.26
N ALA A 761 49.12 -7.39 -12.39
CA ALA A 761 48.02 -8.02 -11.67
C ALA A 761 47.68 -7.31 -10.35
N ILE A 762 48.54 -6.44 -9.81
CA ILE A 762 48.31 -5.75 -8.52
C ILE A 762 46.92 -5.08 -8.43
N PRO A 763 46.42 -4.31 -9.43
CA PRO A 763 45.09 -3.67 -9.34
C PRO A 763 43.90 -4.64 -9.32
N ILE A 764 44.10 -5.89 -9.74
CA ILE A 764 43.10 -6.97 -9.65
C ILE A 764 43.28 -7.72 -8.34
N LEU A 765 44.53 -7.93 -7.90
CA LEU A 765 44.87 -8.62 -6.65
C LEU A 765 44.54 -7.78 -5.40
N SER A 766 44.61 -6.45 -5.47
CA SER A 766 44.28 -5.54 -4.36
C SER A 766 42.81 -5.63 -3.93
N GLN A 767 41.92 -5.97 -4.85
CA GLN A 767 40.49 -6.22 -4.59
C GLN A 767 40.25 -7.47 -3.71
N TYR A 768 41.24 -8.38 -3.64
CA TYR A 768 41.10 -9.72 -3.04
C TYR A 768 42.14 -10.02 -1.95
N ILE A 769 42.86 -9.00 -1.46
CA ILE A 769 43.91 -9.12 -0.46
C ILE A 769 43.71 -8.04 0.61
N SER A 770 43.58 -8.45 1.87
CA SER A 770 43.40 -7.52 3.00
C SER A 770 44.56 -6.53 3.14
N TYR A 771 44.26 -5.30 3.57
CA TYR A 771 45.22 -4.20 3.73
C TYR A 771 46.52 -4.59 4.45
N ASP A 772 46.47 -5.43 5.50
CA ASP A 772 47.66 -5.88 6.23
C ASP A 772 48.68 -6.60 5.33
N ALA A 773 48.20 -7.34 4.32
CA ALA A 773 49.01 -8.04 3.33
C ALA A 773 49.44 -7.15 2.14
N ALA A 774 48.92 -5.92 2.00
CA ALA A 774 49.41 -4.96 1.01
C ALA A 774 50.90 -4.58 1.25
N SER A 775 51.35 -4.69 2.50
CA SER A 775 52.77 -4.60 2.88
C SER A 775 53.70 -5.55 2.10
N VAL A 776 53.15 -6.67 1.59
CA VAL A 776 53.85 -7.69 0.80
C VAL A 776 53.94 -7.32 -0.69
N PHE A 777 53.52 -6.13 -1.12
CA PHE A 777 53.75 -5.62 -2.48
C PHE A 777 54.80 -4.50 -2.58
N ILE A 778 55.15 -3.83 -1.48
CA ILE A 778 56.05 -2.66 -1.45
C ILE A 778 57.37 -2.91 -2.22
N PHE A 779 58.04 -4.05 -1.98
CA PHE A 779 59.32 -4.37 -2.63
C PHE A 779 59.17 -4.72 -4.13
N ILE A 780 57.99 -5.19 -4.56
CA ILE A 780 57.68 -5.39 -5.98
C ILE A 780 57.53 -4.04 -6.66
N SER A 781 56.80 -3.09 -6.07
CA SER A 781 56.70 -1.70 -6.55
C SER A 781 58.07 -1.04 -6.66
N TRP A 782 58.95 -1.19 -5.66
CA TRP A 782 60.31 -0.61 -5.69
C TRP A 782 61.17 -1.13 -6.85
N ILE A 783 61.00 -2.39 -7.28
CA ILE A 783 61.67 -2.94 -8.47
C ILE A 783 61.10 -2.36 -9.77
N ASN A 784 59.83 -1.95 -9.78
CA ASN A 784 59.17 -1.28 -10.88
C ASN A 784 59.38 0.26 -10.89
N PHE A 785 60.14 0.80 -9.91
CA PHE A 785 60.32 2.23 -9.64
C PHE A 785 59.03 2.99 -9.26
N GLU A 786 58.09 2.27 -8.65
CA GLU A 786 56.92 2.84 -7.96
C GLU A 786 57.20 2.88 -6.45
N PRO A 787 56.72 3.89 -5.69
CA PRO A 787 57.06 4.00 -4.26
C PRO A 787 56.42 2.92 -3.37
N GLY A 788 55.34 2.27 -3.84
CA GLY A 788 54.68 1.16 -3.14
C GLY A 788 53.95 1.54 -1.85
N ILE A 789 53.86 2.83 -1.53
CA ILE A 789 53.14 3.39 -0.38
C ILE A 789 52.43 4.67 -0.80
N ASP A 790 51.25 4.91 -0.23
CA ASP A 790 50.39 6.07 -0.52
C ASP A 790 51.13 7.39 -0.24
N THR A 791 51.59 8.05 -1.30
CA THR A 791 52.42 9.25 -1.23
C THR A 791 51.71 10.42 -1.91
N CYS A 792 51.02 11.23 -1.11
CA CYS A 792 50.58 12.57 -1.52
C CYS A 792 51.80 13.45 -1.85
N LEU A 793 51.75 14.20 -2.95
CA LEU A 793 52.86 15.05 -3.40
C LEU A 793 52.51 16.55 -3.49
N PHE A 794 51.26 16.92 -3.77
CA PHE A 794 50.71 18.29 -3.64
C PHE A 794 49.19 18.26 -3.83
N ASP A 795 48.50 19.32 -3.42
CA ASP A 795 47.05 19.50 -3.58
C ASP A 795 46.66 19.81 -5.04
N GLY A 796 45.57 19.22 -5.52
CA GLY A 796 45.14 19.26 -6.93
C GLY A 796 45.92 18.33 -7.87
N MET A 797 46.61 17.30 -7.36
CA MET A 797 47.35 16.38 -8.24
C MET A 797 46.42 15.35 -8.90
N ASN A 798 46.32 15.41 -10.23
CA ASN A 798 45.50 14.51 -11.06
C ASN A 798 46.30 13.38 -11.73
N ALA A 799 45.57 12.43 -12.32
CA ALA A 799 46.14 11.25 -12.99
C ALA A 799 47.17 11.59 -14.08
N LEU A 800 46.89 12.62 -14.90
CA LEU A 800 47.82 13.11 -15.93
C LEU A 800 49.19 13.48 -15.34
N THR A 801 49.18 14.17 -14.20
CA THR A 801 50.42 14.61 -13.54
C THR A 801 51.15 13.45 -12.87
N ARG A 802 50.41 12.49 -12.29
CA ARG A 802 50.97 11.26 -11.70
C ARG A 802 51.75 10.44 -12.73
N GLU A 803 51.15 10.13 -13.89
CA GLU A 803 51.83 9.34 -14.93
C GLU A 803 52.97 10.11 -15.60
N GLY A 804 52.87 11.44 -15.73
CA GLY A 804 53.97 12.29 -16.21
C GLY A 804 55.21 12.25 -15.31
N LEU A 805 55.02 12.17 -14.00
CA LEU A 805 56.10 12.06 -13.01
C LEU A 805 56.72 10.64 -12.97
N TYR A 806 55.92 9.57 -13.15
CA TYR A 806 56.48 8.23 -13.37
C TYR A 806 57.39 8.19 -14.60
N LEU A 807 57.01 8.87 -15.69
CA LEU A 807 57.83 8.94 -16.90
C LEU A 807 59.12 9.77 -16.72
N LEU A 808 59.10 10.78 -15.83
CA LEU A 808 60.24 11.65 -15.53
C LEU A 808 61.36 10.94 -14.74
N PHE A 809 61.03 10.04 -13.82
CA PHE A 809 62.00 9.39 -12.93
C PHE A 809 63.06 8.55 -13.66
N PRO A 810 62.73 7.70 -14.66
CA PRO A 810 63.72 7.02 -15.50
C PRO A 810 64.70 7.97 -16.22
N PHE A 811 64.24 9.13 -16.73
CA PHE A 811 65.14 10.14 -17.33
C PHE A 811 66.10 10.75 -16.32
N TYR A 812 65.65 10.99 -15.09
CA TYR A 812 66.51 11.42 -13.99
C TYR A 812 67.61 10.38 -13.67
N ILE A 813 67.24 9.10 -13.55
CA ILE A 813 68.18 7.99 -13.34
C ILE A 813 69.19 7.89 -14.49
N PHE A 814 68.76 7.94 -15.76
CA PHE A 814 69.66 7.96 -16.91
C PHE A 814 70.63 9.15 -16.89
N SER A 815 70.18 10.32 -16.43
CA SER A 815 71.00 11.53 -16.31
C SER A 815 72.08 11.38 -15.25
N LEU A 816 71.75 10.84 -14.07
CA LEU A 816 72.74 10.48 -13.03
C LEU A 816 73.78 9.49 -13.57
N MET A 817 73.34 8.46 -14.28
CA MET A 817 74.22 7.44 -14.86
C MET A 817 75.19 8.02 -15.90
N PHE A 818 74.72 8.95 -16.75
CA PHE A 818 75.56 9.65 -17.71
C PHE A 818 76.63 10.51 -17.01
N ILE A 819 76.25 11.24 -15.96
CA ILE A 819 77.16 12.05 -15.13
C ILE A 819 78.22 11.15 -14.47
N ILE A 820 77.82 10.02 -13.86
CA ILE A 820 78.74 9.08 -13.22
C ILE A 820 79.73 8.48 -14.24
N ILE A 821 79.26 8.08 -15.42
CA ILE A 821 80.13 7.57 -16.50
C ILE A 821 81.10 8.65 -17.01
N TYR A 822 80.65 9.90 -17.12
CA TYR A 822 81.48 11.04 -17.52
C TYR A 822 82.58 11.35 -16.48
N LEU A 823 82.23 11.38 -15.20
CA LEU A 823 83.17 11.59 -14.09
C LEU A 823 84.17 10.43 -13.95
N ALA A 824 83.72 9.19 -14.04
CA ALA A 824 84.56 7.99 -13.98
C ALA A 824 85.58 7.90 -15.13
N ARG A 825 85.27 8.50 -16.29
CA ARG A 825 86.21 8.64 -17.43
C ARG A 825 87.24 9.76 -17.24
N ARG A 826 86.95 10.80 -16.44
CA ARG A 826 87.87 11.92 -16.19
C ARG A 826 88.75 11.75 -14.95
N SER A 827 88.33 10.99 -13.94
CA SER A 827 89.05 10.85 -12.67
C SER A 827 89.60 9.44 -12.44
N LYS A 828 90.94 9.29 -12.54
CA LYS A 828 91.64 8.03 -12.20
C LYS A 828 91.38 7.57 -10.76
N LYS A 829 91.11 8.49 -9.82
CA LYS A 829 90.73 8.17 -8.42
C LYS A 829 89.38 7.47 -8.32
N ILE A 830 88.45 7.77 -9.23
CA ILE A 830 87.16 7.06 -9.33
C ILE A 830 87.40 5.69 -9.96
N THR A 831 88.18 5.62 -11.04
CA THR A 831 88.50 4.33 -11.71
C THR A 831 89.23 3.34 -10.78
N SER A 832 90.06 3.82 -9.85
CA SER A 832 90.78 2.96 -8.87
C SER A 832 89.91 2.32 -7.79
N LEU A 833 88.62 2.68 -7.68
CA LEU A 833 87.67 2.05 -6.73
C LEU A 833 87.08 0.73 -7.26
N GLY A 834 87.52 0.24 -8.43
CA GLY A 834 87.11 -1.06 -8.97
C GLY A 834 85.71 -1.10 -9.60
N PHE A 835 85.07 0.06 -9.79
CA PHE A 835 83.69 0.19 -10.26
C PHE A 835 83.40 -0.56 -11.57
N GLN A 836 82.47 -1.51 -11.52
CA GLN A 836 81.94 -2.21 -12.70
C GLN A 836 80.80 -1.43 -13.36
N ALA A 837 81.01 -0.12 -13.57
CA ALA A 837 79.96 0.84 -13.94
C ALA A 837 79.16 0.46 -15.21
N THR A 838 79.75 -0.27 -16.16
CA THR A 838 79.04 -0.78 -17.36
C THR A 838 78.04 -1.89 -17.07
N ARG A 839 78.26 -2.70 -16.02
CA ARG A 839 77.32 -3.77 -15.59
C ARG A 839 76.20 -3.20 -14.71
N GLY A 840 76.53 -2.22 -13.84
CA GLY A 840 75.53 -1.42 -13.14
C GLY A 840 74.62 -0.66 -14.14
N PHE A 841 75.21 -0.10 -15.19
CA PHE A 841 74.47 0.56 -16.28
C PHE A 841 73.50 -0.39 -17.00
N ALA A 842 73.94 -1.62 -17.34
CA ALA A 842 73.05 -2.64 -17.92
C ALA A 842 71.87 -2.98 -16.99
N THR A 843 72.11 -3.03 -15.68
CA THR A 843 71.09 -3.36 -14.67
C THR A 843 70.03 -2.26 -14.55
N LEU A 844 70.46 -1.02 -14.35
CA LEU A 844 69.56 0.13 -14.28
C LEU A 844 68.77 0.34 -15.58
N LEU A 845 69.37 0.08 -16.74
CA LEU A 845 68.68 0.18 -18.02
C LEU A 845 67.57 -0.88 -18.16
N LEU A 846 67.70 -2.08 -17.57
CA LEU A 846 66.63 -3.08 -17.55
C LEU A 846 65.52 -2.76 -16.53
N LEU A 847 65.87 -2.11 -15.41
CA LEU A 847 64.87 -1.62 -14.44
C LEU A 847 64.03 -0.48 -15.04
N CYS A 848 64.69 0.55 -15.60
CA CYS A 848 64.02 1.63 -16.32
C CYS A 848 63.16 1.12 -17.49
N TYR A 849 63.57 0.04 -18.17
CA TYR A 849 62.82 -0.52 -19.30
C TYR A 849 61.40 -0.92 -18.87
N GLY A 850 61.22 -1.69 -17.80
CA GLY A 850 59.89 -2.15 -17.37
C GLY A 850 58.99 -1.01 -16.89
N SER A 851 59.56 -0.04 -16.17
CA SER A 851 58.84 1.16 -15.71
C SER A 851 58.33 2.00 -16.89
N VAL A 852 59.22 2.35 -17.84
CA VAL A 852 58.85 3.11 -19.04
C VAL A 852 57.89 2.34 -19.94
N GLU A 853 58.09 1.03 -20.12
CA GLU A 853 57.20 0.15 -20.89
C GLU A 853 55.77 0.20 -20.33
N ARG A 854 55.58 -0.03 -19.02
CA ARG A 854 54.26 0.05 -18.35
C ARG A 854 53.61 1.42 -18.54
N THR A 855 54.31 2.51 -18.21
CA THR A 855 53.76 3.88 -18.31
C THR A 855 53.42 4.26 -19.76
N CYS A 856 54.20 3.84 -20.75
CA CYS A 856 53.87 4.09 -22.15
C CYS A 856 52.58 3.37 -22.60
N PHE A 857 52.34 2.13 -22.15
CA PHE A 857 51.08 1.44 -22.46
C PHE A 857 49.87 2.08 -21.76
N ILE A 858 50.02 2.49 -20.50
CA ILE A 858 48.98 3.20 -19.73
C ILE A 858 48.55 4.52 -20.39
N ILE A 859 49.48 5.26 -20.98
CA ILE A 859 49.20 6.50 -21.73
C ILE A 859 48.51 6.21 -23.08
N LEU A 860 48.61 4.99 -23.60
CA LEU A 860 48.08 4.60 -24.91
C LEU A 860 46.81 3.72 -24.83
N SER A 861 46.39 3.32 -23.63
CA SER A 861 45.09 2.68 -23.39
C SER A 861 43.96 3.72 -23.35
N ALA A 862 42.87 3.44 -24.05
CA ALA A 862 41.66 4.26 -24.12
C ALA A 862 40.43 3.44 -23.76
N VAL A 863 39.37 4.09 -23.29
CA VAL A 863 38.05 3.49 -23.07
C VAL A 863 37.04 4.11 -24.03
N THR A 864 36.23 3.27 -24.70
CA THR A 864 35.18 3.72 -25.61
C THR A 864 33.83 3.57 -24.94
N ILE A 865 33.16 4.70 -24.72
CA ILE A 865 31.80 4.76 -24.20
C ILE A 865 30.88 4.99 -25.41
N THR A 866 30.24 3.91 -25.85
CA THR A 866 29.19 3.95 -26.87
C THR A 866 27.83 4.20 -26.25
N SER A 867 27.05 5.03 -26.94
CA SER A 867 25.63 5.30 -26.73
C SER A 867 24.79 4.27 -27.51
N ASN A 868 23.51 4.12 -27.14
CA ASN A 868 22.53 3.25 -27.79
C ASN A 868 22.13 3.77 -29.18
N GLU A 869 22.14 5.09 -29.40
CA GLU A 869 22.07 5.69 -30.74
C GLU A 869 23.33 5.46 -31.60
N GLY A 870 24.40 4.92 -31.01
CA GLY A 870 25.68 4.64 -31.69
C GLY A 870 26.67 5.80 -31.68
N ASN A 871 26.38 6.88 -30.94
CA ASN A 871 27.36 7.92 -30.67
C ASN A 871 28.51 7.33 -29.81
N SER A 872 29.74 7.83 -29.95
CA SER A 872 30.88 7.28 -29.18
C SER A 872 31.81 8.36 -28.64
N TYR A 873 31.95 8.36 -27.32
CA TYR A 873 32.97 9.10 -26.60
C TYR A 873 34.20 8.20 -26.37
N VAL A 874 35.41 8.77 -26.46
CA VAL A 874 36.66 8.04 -26.20
C VAL A 874 37.47 8.77 -25.13
N GLY A 875 37.47 8.21 -23.93
CA GLY A 875 38.20 8.70 -22.76
C GLY A 875 39.55 8.02 -22.60
N TRP A 876 40.44 8.63 -21.81
CA TRP A 876 41.67 7.97 -21.37
C TRP A 876 41.34 6.88 -20.35
N TYR A 877 42.01 5.73 -20.45
CA TYR A 877 41.67 4.54 -19.66
C TYR A 877 41.88 4.70 -18.13
N ILE A 878 42.75 5.60 -17.65
CA ILE A 878 42.89 5.84 -16.20
C ILE A 878 41.87 6.86 -15.66
N ASP A 879 41.41 7.78 -16.50
CA ASP A 879 40.55 8.89 -16.11
C ASP A 879 39.67 9.26 -17.31
N PRO A 880 38.48 8.64 -17.44
CA PRO A 880 37.65 8.80 -18.64
C PRO A 880 37.09 10.20 -18.83
N ASN A 881 37.15 11.06 -17.82
CA ASN A 881 36.81 12.49 -17.93
C ASN A 881 37.82 13.22 -18.85
N VAL A 882 39.07 12.72 -18.92
CA VAL A 882 40.10 13.21 -19.83
C VAL A 882 39.90 12.62 -21.23
N LYS A 883 39.49 13.45 -22.18
CA LYS A 883 39.29 13.05 -23.58
C LYS A 883 40.58 12.51 -24.21
N TYR A 884 40.52 11.31 -24.79
CA TYR A 884 41.71 10.63 -25.31
C TYR A 884 42.39 11.41 -26.44
N GLY A 885 43.73 11.46 -26.39
CA GLY A 885 44.58 12.08 -27.42
C GLY A 885 44.53 13.61 -27.52
N HIS A 886 43.68 14.29 -26.74
CA HIS A 886 43.54 15.75 -26.75
C HIS A 886 44.39 16.44 -25.66
N ASP A 887 44.61 17.74 -25.82
CA ASP A 887 45.20 18.65 -24.83
C ASP A 887 46.48 18.11 -24.15
N ALA A 888 46.56 18.12 -22.81
CA ALA A 888 47.71 17.61 -22.07
C ALA A 888 47.95 16.10 -22.29
N HIS A 889 46.89 15.32 -22.52
CA HIS A 889 47.00 13.89 -22.84
C HIS A 889 47.65 13.68 -24.22
N GLY A 890 47.36 14.53 -25.21
CA GLY A 890 47.97 14.47 -26.54
C GLY A 890 49.49 14.63 -26.50
N PHE A 891 50.01 15.49 -25.62
CA PHE A 891 51.46 15.61 -25.39
C PHE A 891 52.06 14.34 -24.76
N MET A 892 51.37 13.73 -23.81
CA MET A 892 51.78 12.47 -23.18
C MET A 892 51.82 11.32 -24.19
N VAL A 893 50.79 11.18 -25.04
CA VAL A 893 50.73 10.20 -26.13
C VAL A 893 51.91 10.34 -27.09
N PHE A 894 52.23 11.57 -27.52
CA PHE A 894 53.40 11.84 -28.36
C PHE A 894 54.71 11.38 -27.68
N LEU A 895 54.90 11.69 -26.40
CA LEU A 895 56.10 11.33 -25.65
C LEU A 895 56.22 9.81 -25.42
N ALA A 896 55.10 9.11 -25.17
CA ALA A 896 55.04 7.66 -25.08
C ALA A 896 55.42 6.98 -26.41
N ILE A 897 54.88 7.46 -27.55
CA ILE A 897 55.23 6.96 -28.89
C ILE A 897 56.72 7.17 -29.18
N VAL A 898 57.30 8.33 -28.83
CA VAL A 898 58.74 8.59 -28.96
C VAL A 898 59.58 7.60 -28.13
N LEU A 899 59.18 7.30 -26.90
CA LEU A 899 59.89 6.34 -26.05
C LEU A 899 59.77 4.90 -26.54
N LEU A 900 58.62 4.49 -27.07
CA LEU A 900 58.45 3.18 -27.70
C LEU A 900 59.36 3.04 -28.93
N LEU A 901 59.35 4.03 -29.84
CA LEU A 901 60.09 4.00 -31.10
C LEU A 901 61.61 4.13 -30.93
N PHE A 902 62.10 4.91 -29.97
CA PHE A 902 63.54 5.22 -29.83
C PHE A 902 64.25 4.50 -28.67
N TYR A 903 63.51 3.97 -27.68
CA TYR A 903 64.09 3.24 -26.54
C TYR A 903 63.61 1.79 -26.46
N ILE A 904 62.31 1.55 -26.23
CA ILE A 904 61.77 0.20 -25.92
C ILE A 904 61.97 -0.76 -27.10
N ILE A 905 61.45 -0.43 -28.28
CA ILE A 905 61.53 -1.31 -29.46
C ILE A 905 63.00 -1.52 -29.89
N PRO A 906 63.86 -0.49 -30.06
CA PRO A 906 65.25 -0.68 -30.46
C PRO A 906 66.06 -1.50 -29.46
N PHE A 907 65.85 -1.32 -28.15
CA PHE A 907 66.56 -2.10 -27.12
C PHE A 907 66.17 -3.58 -27.18
N THR A 908 64.88 -3.89 -27.26
CA THR A 908 64.38 -5.26 -27.36
C THR A 908 64.85 -5.95 -28.64
N VAL A 909 64.82 -5.27 -29.79
CA VAL A 909 65.38 -5.80 -31.05
C VAL A 909 66.88 -6.08 -30.96
N ILE A 910 67.66 -5.20 -30.31
CA ILE A 910 69.10 -5.37 -30.08
C ILE A 910 69.41 -6.58 -29.17
N LEU A 911 68.55 -6.86 -28.17
CA LEU A 911 68.69 -8.04 -27.30
C LEU A 911 68.17 -9.35 -27.91
N ILE A 912 67.23 -9.28 -28.86
CA ILE A 912 66.78 -10.46 -29.62
C ILE A 912 67.87 -10.88 -30.62
N CYS A 913 68.53 -9.91 -31.28
CA CYS A 913 69.55 -10.19 -32.28
C CYS A 913 70.89 -10.61 -31.64
N PRO A 914 71.28 -11.90 -31.66
CA PRO A 914 72.51 -12.32 -30.99
C PRO A 914 73.74 -11.74 -31.72
N PRO A 915 74.90 -11.57 -31.04
CA PRO A 915 76.10 -11.03 -31.66
C PRO A 915 76.57 -11.80 -32.91
N ARG A 916 76.24 -13.09 -33.01
CA ARG A 916 76.48 -13.94 -34.19
C ARG A 916 75.69 -13.51 -35.45
N LEU A 917 74.52 -12.91 -35.26
CA LEU A 917 73.70 -12.36 -36.34
C LEU A 917 74.13 -10.92 -36.66
N MET A 918 74.28 -10.07 -35.64
CA MET A 918 74.68 -8.66 -35.81
C MET A 918 76.05 -8.52 -36.49
N ASN A 919 77.02 -9.39 -36.20
CA ASN A 919 78.35 -9.34 -36.81
C ASN A 919 78.37 -9.71 -38.30
N LYS A 920 77.28 -10.23 -38.89
CA LYS A 920 77.20 -10.50 -40.35
C LYS A 920 77.13 -9.22 -41.18
N THR A 921 76.69 -8.09 -40.62
CA THR A 921 76.58 -6.81 -41.36
C THR A 921 77.62 -5.78 -40.88
N ARG A 922 78.06 -4.91 -41.80
CA ARG A 922 79.06 -3.86 -41.50
C ARG A 922 78.56 -2.87 -40.42
N TYR A 923 77.25 -2.64 -40.37
CA TYR A 923 76.59 -1.77 -39.40
C TYR A 923 76.38 -2.49 -38.05
N GLY A 924 75.82 -3.70 -38.06
CA GLY A 924 75.63 -4.50 -36.84
C GLY A 924 76.93 -4.83 -36.12
N ARG A 925 78.03 -5.10 -36.85
CA ARG A 925 79.38 -5.26 -36.27
C ARG A 925 79.88 -3.99 -35.57
N ARG A 926 79.57 -2.79 -36.09
CA ARG A 926 79.91 -1.51 -35.41
C ARG A 926 79.13 -1.34 -34.11
N ILE A 927 77.83 -1.62 -34.10
CA ILE A 927 76.99 -1.56 -32.89
C ILE A 927 77.49 -2.58 -31.86
N THR A 928 77.68 -3.85 -32.28
CA THR A 928 78.17 -4.94 -31.43
C THR A 928 79.48 -4.56 -30.75
N LEU A 929 80.45 -4.00 -31.48
CA LEU A 929 81.73 -3.56 -30.91
C LEU A 929 81.59 -2.34 -29.98
N LYS A 930 80.73 -1.37 -30.30
CA LYS A 930 80.54 -0.15 -29.49
C LYS A 930 79.84 -0.44 -28.14
N PHE A 931 78.87 -1.37 -28.14
CA PHE A 931 78.06 -1.71 -26.96
C PHE A 931 78.44 -3.04 -26.30
N LYS A 932 79.51 -3.72 -26.76
CA LYS A 932 79.94 -5.03 -26.25
C LYS A 932 79.93 -5.15 -24.70
N PRO A 933 80.48 -4.21 -23.90
CA PRO A 933 80.52 -4.36 -22.44
C PRO A 933 79.16 -4.34 -21.74
N ILE A 934 78.10 -3.92 -22.44
CA ILE A 934 76.71 -3.91 -21.96
C ILE A 934 75.96 -5.13 -22.53
N LEU A 935 76.17 -5.47 -23.80
CA LEU A 935 75.57 -6.66 -24.42
C LEU A 935 76.08 -7.96 -23.78
N ASP A 936 77.40 -8.07 -23.55
CA ASP A 936 77.99 -9.20 -22.81
C ASP A 936 77.40 -9.32 -21.40
N ALA A 937 76.94 -8.22 -20.78
CA ALA A 937 76.33 -8.24 -19.46
C ALA A 937 74.94 -8.92 -19.46
N PHE A 938 74.13 -8.67 -20.48
CA PHE A 938 72.83 -9.33 -20.66
C PHE A 938 72.97 -10.78 -21.14
N TYR A 939 73.95 -11.07 -21.99
CA TYR A 939 74.11 -12.40 -22.58
C TYR A 939 74.85 -13.42 -21.69
N ASN A 940 75.59 -12.98 -20.66
CA ASN A 940 76.41 -13.88 -19.84
C ASN A 940 75.65 -15.01 -19.10
N PRO A 941 74.44 -14.82 -18.52
CA PRO A 941 73.76 -15.89 -17.78
C PRO A 941 73.36 -17.11 -18.62
N PHE A 942 73.21 -16.90 -19.94
CA PHE A 942 72.56 -17.82 -20.86
C PHE A 942 73.55 -18.71 -21.62
N LYS A 943 73.14 -19.93 -21.94
CA LYS A 943 73.84 -20.82 -22.89
C LYS A 943 73.96 -20.08 -24.23
N GLU A 944 75.10 -20.18 -24.92
CA GLU A 944 75.35 -19.34 -26.12
C GLU A 944 74.30 -19.51 -27.23
N LYS A 945 73.73 -20.72 -27.39
CA LYS A 945 72.64 -21.04 -28.32
C LYS A 945 71.35 -20.26 -28.02
N TYR A 946 71.14 -19.89 -26.76
CA TYR A 946 69.93 -19.25 -26.23
C TYR A 946 70.22 -17.85 -25.66
N SER A 947 71.29 -17.20 -26.12
CA SER A 947 71.67 -15.84 -25.68
C SER A 947 70.54 -14.82 -25.88
N SER A 948 69.75 -14.93 -26.94
CA SER A 948 68.57 -14.10 -27.23
C SER A 948 67.41 -14.23 -26.22
N TRP A 949 67.46 -15.16 -25.25
CA TRP A 949 66.35 -15.37 -24.29
C TRP A 949 66.04 -14.13 -23.45
N ILE A 950 67.03 -13.27 -23.19
CA ILE A 950 66.81 -11.98 -22.51
C ILE A 950 65.98 -11.01 -23.36
N GLY A 951 66.21 -10.92 -24.67
CA GLY A 951 65.40 -10.11 -25.58
C GLY A 951 63.99 -10.68 -25.78
N PHE A 952 63.87 -12.01 -25.80
CA PHE A 952 62.57 -12.69 -25.80
C PHE A 952 61.77 -12.40 -24.52
N ARG A 953 62.42 -12.40 -23.34
CA ARG A 953 61.83 -11.99 -22.05
C ARG A 953 61.46 -10.49 -21.96
N CYS A 954 62.05 -9.63 -22.79
CA CYS A 954 61.55 -8.25 -22.95
C CYS A 954 60.29 -8.24 -23.81
N LEU A 955 60.35 -8.81 -25.02
CA LEU A 955 59.21 -8.87 -25.95
C LEU A 955 57.96 -9.53 -25.34
N ILE A 956 58.16 -10.55 -24.50
CA ILE A 956 57.09 -11.29 -23.81
C ILE A 956 56.23 -10.41 -22.89
N ARG A 957 56.73 -9.29 -22.38
CA ARG A 957 55.99 -8.40 -21.47
C ARG A 957 54.90 -7.61 -22.17
N VAL A 958 55.13 -7.29 -23.44
CA VAL A 958 54.19 -6.56 -24.31
C VAL A 958 52.85 -7.29 -24.41
N PHE A 959 52.84 -8.63 -24.37
CA PHE A 959 51.62 -9.40 -24.55
C PHE A 959 50.67 -9.33 -23.33
N PRO A 960 51.09 -9.61 -22.08
CA PRO A 960 50.26 -9.34 -20.90
C PRO A 960 49.85 -7.87 -20.74
N LEU A 961 50.73 -6.92 -21.07
CA LEU A 961 50.40 -5.48 -21.08
C LEU A 961 49.28 -5.16 -22.09
N ALA A 962 49.36 -5.69 -23.30
CA ALA A 962 48.33 -5.51 -24.32
C ALA A 962 47.00 -6.17 -23.91
N MET A 963 47.02 -7.40 -23.38
CA MET A 963 45.79 -8.06 -22.93
C MET A 963 45.11 -7.31 -21.77
N ALA A 964 45.88 -6.85 -20.79
CA ALA A 964 45.35 -6.09 -19.65
C ALA A 964 44.72 -4.74 -20.05
N GLY A 965 45.15 -4.14 -21.17
CA GLY A 965 44.62 -2.86 -21.70
C GLY A 965 43.73 -3.01 -22.94
N SER A 966 43.26 -4.21 -23.29
CA SER A 966 42.45 -4.43 -24.52
C SER A 966 41.35 -5.49 -24.37
N LEU A 967 41.21 -6.14 -23.21
CA LEU A 967 40.16 -7.10 -22.90
C LEU A 967 39.64 -6.85 -21.49
N SER A 968 38.32 -6.99 -21.29
CA SER A 968 37.70 -6.98 -19.96
C SER A 968 38.14 -8.20 -19.12
N TYR A 969 37.85 -8.11 -17.83
CA TYR A 969 37.83 -9.28 -16.97
C TYR A 969 36.65 -10.19 -17.38
N PRO A 970 36.74 -11.54 -17.31
CA PRO A 970 37.88 -12.37 -16.92
C PRO A 970 38.82 -12.75 -18.09
N ASP A 971 38.48 -12.37 -19.33
CA ASP A 971 39.19 -12.81 -20.55
C ASP A 971 40.67 -12.37 -20.56
N ASN A 972 40.97 -11.17 -20.07
CA ASN A 972 42.35 -10.69 -19.92
C ASN A 972 43.18 -11.63 -19.04
N LEU A 973 42.65 -12.05 -17.89
CA LEU A 973 43.30 -12.89 -16.90
C LEU A 973 43.43 -14.35 -17.38
N PHE A 974 42.40 -14.87 -18.06
CA PHE A 974 42.47 -16.18 -18.71
C PHE A 974 43.59 -16.22 -19.75
N GLY A 975 43.65 -15.21 -20.63
CA GLY A 975 44.69 -15.08 -21.65
C GLY A 975 46.11 -14.96 -21.07
N ILE A 976 46.28 -14.13 -20.03
CA ILE A 976 47.54 -14.02 -19.27
C ILE A 976 47.94 -15.37 -18.65
N THR A 977 46.99 -16.10 -18.06
CA THR A 977 47.23 -17.42 -17.46
C THR A 977 47.73 -18.44 -18.49
N VAL A 978 47.03 -18.54 -19.63
CA VAL A 978 47.43 -19.43 -20.76
C VAL A 978 48.82 -19.06 -21.26
N PHE A 979 49.11 -17.77 -21.43
CA PHE A 979 50.39 -17.28 -21.92
C PHE A 979 51.56 -17.57 -20.97
N ILE A 980 51.39 -17.34 -19.66
CA ILE A 980 52.43 -17.67 -18.67
C ILE A 980 52.64 -19.19 -18.61
N GLY A 981 51.58 -20.00 -18.74
CA GLY A 981 51.68 -21.46 -18.86
C GLY A 981 52.49 -21.92 -20.08
N VAL A 982 52.25 -21.31 -21.25
CA VAL A 982 53.04 -21.57 -22.47
C VAL A 982 54.50 -21.14 -22.29
N PHE A 983 54.76 -20.01 -21.63
CA PHE A 983 56.13 -19.56 -21.37
C PHE A 983 56.88 -20.48 -20.39
N LEU A 984 56.21 -20.95 -19.33
CA LEU A 984 56.73 -21.97 -18.40
C LEU A 984 57.09 -23.27 -19.13
N PHE A 985 56.24 -23.74 -20.03
CA PHE A 985 56.51 -24.92 -20.86
C PHE A 985 57.75 -24.72 -21.76
N LEU A 986 57.82 -23.58 -22.47
CA LEU A 986 58.97 -23.25 -23.32
C LEU A 986 60.28 -23.14 -22.50
N HIS A 987 60.23 -22.56 -21.30
CA HIS A 987 61.35 -22.48 -20.38
C HIS A 987 61.85 -23.87 -19.96
N GLU A 988 60.95 -24.77 -19.56
CA GLU A 988 61.33 -26.12 -19.12
C GLU A 988 61.88 -27.01 -20.25
N VAL A 989 61.39 -26.84 -21.49
CA VAL A 989 61.95 -27.53 -22.66
C VAL A 989 63.34 -26.99 -23.04
N ILE A 990 63.58 -25.68 -22.90
CA ILE A 990 64.80 -25.02 -23.38
C ILE A 990 65.91 -24.99 -22.31
N ARG A 991 65.55 -24.78 -21.04
CA ARG A 991 66.42 -24.54 -19.87
C ARG A 991 67.61 -23.62 -20.22
N PRO A 992 67.35 -22.34 -20.55
CA PRO A 992 68.29 -21.49 -21.29
C PRO A 992 69.53 -21.04 -20.49
N TYR A 993 69.50 -21.06 -19.15
CA TYR A 993 70.63 -20.61 -18.34
C TYR A 993 71.78 -21.64 -18.29
N LYS A 994 73.01 -21.13 -18.15
CA LYS A 994 74.23 -21.95 -17.95
C LYS A 994 74.20 -22.77 -16.65
N SER A 995 73.61 -22.22 -15.60
CA SER A 995 73.50 -22.85 -14.27
C SER A 995 72.12 -23.47 -14.08
N GLU A 996 72.09 -24.72 -13.62
CA GLU A 996 70.84 -25.42 -13.28
C GLU A 996 70.03 -24.70 -12.19
N ARG A 997 70.72 -24.02 -11.24
CA ARG A 997 70.08 -23.25 -10.17
C ARG A 997 69.21 -22.11 -10.70
N HIS A 998 69.65 -21.43 -11.76
CA HIS A 998 68.87 -20.36 -12.38
C HIS A 998 67.62 -20.90 -13.08
N ASN A 999 67.76 -22.00 -13.84
CA ASN A 999 66.62 -22.61 -14.51
C ASN A 999 65.56 -23.03 -13.47
N LYS A 1000 65.96 -23.71 -12.39
CA LYS A 1000 65.06 -24.13 -11.29
C LYS A 1000 64.38 -22.96 -10.56
N LEU A 1001 65.10 -21.85 -10.34
CA LEU A 1001 64.52 -20.65 -9.71
C LEU A 1001 63.52 -19.94 -10.64
N GLU A 1002 63.80 -19.86 -11.94
CA GLU A 1002 62.83 -19.31 -12.91
C GLU A 1002 61.58 -20.18 -12.99
N THR A 1003 61.72 -21.51 -12.99
CA THR A 1003 60.57 -22.44 -12.94
C THR A 1003 59.72 -22.20 -11.68
N PHE A 1004 60.34 -21.99 -10.51
CA PHE A 1004 59.62 -21.68 -9.26
C PHE A 1004 58.79 -20.39 -9.38
N PHE A 1005 59.38 -19.29 -9.85
CA PHE A 1005 58.66 -18.02 -10.03
C PHE A 1005 57.58 -18.09 -11.13
N LEU A 1006 57.81 -18.84 -12.22
CA LEU A 1006 56.82 -19.02 -13.28
C LEU A 1006 55.64 -19.90 -12.84
N VAL A 1007 55.88 -20.99 -12.10
CA VAL A 1007 54.81 -21.80 -11.48
C VAL A 1007 54.01 -20.95 -10.49
N ASN A 1008 54.67 -20.15 -9.67
CA ASN A 1008 54.02 -19.25 -8.72
C ASN A 1008 53.10 -18.22 -9.42
N LEU A 1009 53.54 -17.62 -10.53
CA LEU A 1009 52.70 -16.74 -11.36
C LEU A 1009 51.45 -17.45 -11.92
N VAL A 1010 51.58 -18.69 -12.41
CA VAL A 1010 50.41 -19.47 -12.87
C VAL A 1010 49.45 -19.74 -11.72
N LEU A 1011 49.94 -20.11 -10.54
CA LEU A 1011 49.09 -20.38 -9.36
C LEU A 1011 48.36 -19.13 -8.86
N ILE A 1012 48.99 -17.95 -8.93
CA ILE A 1012 48.35 -16.66 -8.60
C ILE A 1012 47.23 -16.34 -9.61
N ALA A 1013 47.53 -16.43 -10.91
CA ALA A 1013 46.56 -16.09 -11.95
C ALA A 1013 45.35 -17.04 -11.98
N VAL A 1014 45.58 -18.35 -11.81
CA VAL A 1014 44.51 -19.35 -11.64
C VAL A 1014 43.69 -19.09 -10.38
N GLY A 1015 44.34 -18.78 -9.24
CA GLY A 1015 43.65 -18.47 -7.98
C GLY A 1015 42.74 -17.24 -8.08
N THR A 1016 43.17 -16.23 -8.84
CA THR A 1016 42.40 -15.00 -9.07
C THR A 1016 41.21 -15.26 -10.01
N PHE A 1017 41.40 -16.05 -11.07
CA PHE A 1017 40.33 -16.37 -12.04
C PHE A 1017 39.18 -17.17 -11.42
N TYR A 1018 39.49 -18.14 -10.55
CA TYR A 1018 38.48 -18.99 -9.90
C TYR A 1018 37.73 -18.33 -8.74
N TYR A 1019 38.11 -17.12 -8.31
CA TYR A 1019 37.53 -16.51 -7.11
C TYR A 1019 36.08 -16.00 -7.31
N PRO A 1020 35.76 -15.12 -8.27
CA PRO A 1020 34.40 -14.55 -8.35
C PRO A 1020 33.31 -15.59 -8.67
N GLN A 1021 33.63 -16.63 -9.44
CA GLN A 1021 32.67 -17.70 -9.82
C GLN A 1021 32.18 -18.60 -8.66
N LYS A 1022 32.64 -18.39 -7.41
CA LYS A 1022 32.27 -19.24 -6.26
C LYS A 1022 31.93 -18.50 -4.97
N ARG A 1023 31.75 -17.17 -5.02
CA ARG A 1023 31.46 -16.34 -3.85
C ARG A 1023 30.22 -16.81 -3.06
N ASP A 1024 29.21 -17.33 -3.76
CA ASP A 1024 27.96 -17.82 -3.14
C ASP A 1024 28.12 -19.09 -2.28
N TYR A 1025 29.30 -19.72 -2.25
CA TYR A 1025 29.52 -21.03 -1.63
C TYR A 1025 30.69 -21.12 -0.64
N PHE A 1026 31.53 -20.09 -0.50
CA PHE A 1026 32.69 -20.10 0.38
C PHE A 1026 32.94 -18.72 1.03
N GLU A 1027 33.28 -18.72 2.32
CA GLU A 1027 33.65 -17.50 3.05
C GLU A 1027 34.92 -16.84 2.45
N ASP A 1028 34.87 -15.51 2.27
CA ASP A 1028 35.88 -14.67 1.59
C ASP A 1028 37.33 -14.90 2.09
N TYR A 1029 37.49 -15.27 3.36
CA TYR A 1029 38.80 -15.50 3.98
C TYR A 1029 39.65 -16.59 3.31
N SER A 1030 39.03 -17.59 2.68
CA SER A 1030 39.72 -18.79 2.22
C SER A 1030 40.67 -18.57 1.04
N SER A 1031 40.29 -17.71 0.09
CA SER A 1031 41.06 -17.38 -1.12
C SER A 1031 42.12 -16.30 -0.88
N ALA A 1032 41.78 -15.26 -0.12
CA ALA A 1032 42.70 -14.17 0.25
C ALA A 1032 43.94 -14.72 0.98
N VAL A 1033 43.74 -15.70 1.87
CA VAL A 1033 44.83 -16.43 2.55
C VAL A 1033 45.67 -17.25 1.57
N TYR A 1034 45.05 -17.92 0.58
CA TYR A 1034 45.78 -18.68 -0.44
C TYR A 1034 46.66 -17.79 -1.32
N ILE A 1035 46.15 -16.66 -1.81
CA ILE A 1035 46.91 -15.70 -2.62
C ILE A 1035 48.05 -15.09 -1.78
N THR A 1036 47.75 -14.67 -0.55
CA THR A 1036 48.77 -14.13 0.39
C THR A 1036 49.90 -15.14 0.64
N LEU A 1037 49.58 -16.42 0.82
CA LEU A 1037 50.56 -17.49 0.98
C LEU A 1037 51.45 -17.66 -0.26
N LEU A 1038 50.88 -17.58 -1.47
CA LEU A 1038 51.65 -17.64 -2.73
C LEU A 1038 52.63 -16.47 -2.86
N VAL A 1039 52.23 -15.25 -2.51
CA VAL A 1039 53.14 -14.09 -2.56
C VAL A 1039 54.23 -14.22 -1.50
N LEU A 1040 53.91 -14.63 -0.26
CA LEU A 1040 54.92 -14.89 0.79
C LEU A 1040 55.94 -15.96 0.39
N LEU A 1041 55.52 -17.01 -0.34
CA LEU A 1041 56.43 -18.02 -0.89
C LEU A 1041 57.38 -17.41 -1.94
N ALA A 1042 56.90 -16.50 -2.80
CA ALA A 1042 57.76 -15.78 -3.73
C ALA A 1042 58.79 -14.89 -3.00
N TYR A 1043 58.40 -14.23 -1.91
CA TYR A 1043 59.32 -13.46 -1.07
C TYR A 1043 60.40 -14.33 -0.42
N ALA A 1044 60.06 -15.54 0.05
CA ALA A 1044 61.07 -16.49 0.53
C ALA A 1044 62.10 -16.84 -0.57
N GLY A 1045 61.66 -16.98 -1.83
CA GLY A 1045 62.54 -17.15 -2.99
C GLY A 1045 63.46 -15.93 -3.26
N ILE A 1046 62.93 -14.72 -3.12
CA ILE A 1046 63.70 -13.46 -3.25
C ILE A 1046 64.74 -13.34 -2.14
N VAL A 1047 64.37 -13.60 -0.88
CA VAL A 1047 65.30 -13.57 0.27
C VAL A 1047 66.40 -14.61 0.11
N TYR A 1048 66.06 -15.82 -0.37
CA TYR A 1048 67.06 -16.85 -0.69
C TYR A 1048 68.06 -16.41 -1.77
N ILE A 1049 67.61 -15.70 -2.81
CA ILE A 1049 68.49 -15.07 -3.81
C ILE A 1049 69.39 -14.00 -3.17
N GLY A 1050 68.86 -13.17 -2.26
CA GLY A 1050 69.64 -12.19 -1.51
C GLY A 1050 70.74 -12.83 -0.65
N LEU A 1051 70.42 -13.92 0.05
CA LEU A 1051 71.39 -14.70 0.83
C LEU A 1051 72.50 -15.29 -0.05
N LEU A 1052 72.13 -15.93 -1.17
CA LEU A 1052 73.09 -16.45 -2.16
C LEU A 1052 74.03 -15.37 -2.72
N HIS A 1053 73.57 -14.12 -2.84
CA HIS A 1053 74.42 -13.00 -3.26
C HIS A 1053 75.34 -12.50 -2.13
N SER A 1054 74.85 -12.48 -0.88
CA SER A 1054 75.65 -12.09 0.28
C SER A 1054 76.78 -13.08 0.60
N ASP A 1055 76.57 -14.38 0.39
CA ASP A 1055 77.59 -15.44 0.48
C ASP A 1055 78.77 -15.19 -0.49
N ILE A 1056 78.49 -14.62 -1.67
CA ILE A 1056 79.50 -14.30 -2.70
C ILE A 1056 80.26 -13.02 -2.35
N LEU A 1057 79.59 -12.01 -1.80
CA LEU A 1057 80.18 -10.72 -1.42
C LEU A 1057 81.02 -10.77 -0.14
N PHE A 1058 80.57 -11.53 0.87
CA PHE A 1058 81.16 -11.51 2.22
C PHE A 1058 81.59 -12.90 2.75
N PRO A 1059 82.43 -13.66 2.02
CA PRO A 1059 82.84 -15.03 2.40
C PRO A 1059 83.64 -15.12 3.72
N LYS A 1060 83.98 -13.98 4.35
CA LYS A 1060 84.64 -13.90 5.66
C LYS A 1060 83.70 -13.67 6.85
N LEU A 1061 82.43 -13.32 6.63
CA LEU A 1061 81.47 -13.00 7.71
C LEU A 1061 80.68 -14.22 8.21
N LEU A 1062 80.43 -15.22 7.36
CA LEU A 1062 79.66 -16.41 7.73
C LEU A 1062 80.34 -17.53 8.57
N PRO A 1063 81.65 -17.54 8.91
CA PRO A 1063 82.18 -18.54 9.87
C PRO A 1063 81.43 -18.54 11.22
N SER A 1064 80.95 -17.37 11.65
CA SER A 1064 80.21 -17.15 12.89
C SER A 1064 78.80 -17.77 12.91
N ILE A 1065 78.20 -18.02 11.74
CA ILE A 1065 76.81 -18.51 11.60
C ILE A 1065 76.77 -19.97 11.08
N LYS A 1066 77.90 -20.69 11.11
CA LYS A 1066 77.90 -22.15 10.98
C LYS A 1066 77.44 -22.82 12.28
N LEU A 1067 76.11 -22.80 12.48
CA LEU A 1067 75.45 -23.49 13.57
C LEU A 1067 75.78 -24.99 13.49
N LYS A 1068 76.29 -25.55 14.60
CA LYS A 1068 76.94 -26.87 14.63
C LYS A 1068 75.95 -28.04 14.49
N LEU A 1069 75.54 -28.37 13.27
CA LEU A 1069 75.02 -29.70 12.94
C LEU A 1069 76.17 -30.73 12.95
N LYS A 1070 76.62 -31.02 14.18
CA LYS A 1070 77.58 -32.05 14.55
C LYS A 1070 77.04 -33.42 14.10
N LYS A 1071 77.74 -34.12 13.20
CA LYS A 1071 77.47 -35.53 12.93
C LYS A 1071 77.57 -36.31 14.26
N SER A 1072 76.42 -36.72 14.78
CA SER A 1072 76.33 -37.63 15.92
C SER A 1072 75.74 -38.95 15.43
N CYS A 1073 76.61 -39.81 14.91
CA CYS A 1073 76.24 -41.22 14.75
C CYS A 1073 76.21 -41.83 16.15
N GLN A 1074 75.04 -42.26 16.60
CA GLN A 1074 74.97 -43.17 17.74
C GLN A 1074 73.89 -44.22 17.46
N CYS A 1075 74.32 -45.31 16.80
CA CYS A 1075 73.55 -46.53 16.78
C CYS A 1075 73.54 -47.15 18.19
N ASN A 1076 72.42 -47.72 18.59
CA ASN A 1076 72.40 -48.80 19.59
C ASN A 1076 71.49 -49.90 19.01
N CYS A 1077 72.10 -50.99 18.56
CA CYS A 1077 71.41 -52.12 17.95
C CYS A 1077 71.40 -53.32 18.90
N CYS A 1078 70.23 -53.66 19.42
CA CYS A 1078 69.72 -54.97 19.82
C CYS A 1078 68.25 -54.74 20.24
N SER A 1079 67.26 -55.56 19.91
CA SER A 1079 67.22 -56.94 19.38
C SER A 1079 65.93 -57.14 18.56
N TYR A 1080 65.84 -57.97 17.51
CA TYR A 1080 66.84 -58.76 16.77
C TYR A 1080 66.42 -58.82 15.26
N CYS A 1081 67.32 -59.25 14.36
CA CYS A 1081 67.15 -59.24 12.89
C CYS A 1081 66.01 -60.17 12.38
N THR A 1082 65.50 -60.08 11.13
CA THR A 1082 66.20 -60.03 9.81
C THR A 1082 65.35 -59.53 8.62
N CYS A 1083 66.02 -58.94 7.59
CA CYS A 1083 65.82 -59.03 6.12
C CYS A 1083 64.40 -58.90 5.48
N CYS A 1084 64.19 -58.37 4.26
CA CYS A 1084 65.00 -57.68 3.22
C CYS A 1084 64.00 -56.82 2.39
N CYS A 1085 64.30 -55.60 1.93
CA CYS A 1085 65.13 -55.22 0.76
C CYS A 1085 64.67 -55.70 -0.64
N CYS A 1086 64.15 -54.74 -1.41
CA CYS A 1086 64.44 -54.46 -2.84
C CYS A 1086 63.97 -55.42 -3.96
N HIS A 1087 62.98 -54.98 -4.76
CA HIS A 1087 62.89 -55.00 -6.25
C HIS A 1087 61.42 -54.67 -6.68
N LYS A 1088 61.07 -54.12 -7.85
CA LYS A 1088 61.76 -53.38 -8.94
C LYS A 1088 60.67 -52.87 -9.92
N ASP A 1089 60.91 -51.80 -10.66
CA ASP A 1089 60.23 -51.53 -11.95
C ASP A 1089 60.60 -52.61 -13.00
N PRO A 1090 59.96 -52.76 -14.20
CA PRO A 1090 59.17 -51.74 -14.91
C PRO A 1090 57.97 -52.31 -15.73
N THR A 1091 57.60 -51.58 -16.81
CA THR A 1091 56.83 -51.99 -18.02
C THR A 1091 55.31 -52.19 -17.90
N GLU A 1092 54.52 -52.07 -18.98
CA GLU A 1092 54.53 -51.26 -20.24
C GLU A 1092 53.24 -51.65 -21.00
N SER A 1093 52.73 -50.78 -21.89
CA SER A 1093 51.77 -51.10 -22.98
C SER A 1093 50.42 -51.79 -22.63
N ASP A 1094 49.40 -51.84 -23.48
CA ASP A 1094 48.91 -50.91 -24.53
C ASP A 1094 47.43 -51.23 -24.82
N GLU A 1095 46.73 -50.33 -25.54
CA GLU A 1095 45.59 -50.62 -26.44
C GLU A 1095 44.29 -51.25 -25.85
N GLU A 1096 43.13 -51.25 -26.52
CA GLU A 1096 42.45 -50.17 -27.27
C GLU A 1096 40.94 -50.55 -27.43
N LYS A 1097 40.15 -49.68 -28.10
CA LYS A 1097 38.90 -49.99 -28.83
C LYS A 1097 37.73 -50.62 -28.02
N LYS A 1098 36.65 -49.86 -27.82
CA LYS A 1098 35.43 -49.77 -28.68
C LYS A 1098 34.56 -51.05 -28.63
N ARG A 1099 33.30 -50.98 -28.14
CA ARG A 1099 32.11 -50.24 -28.64
C ARG A 1099 31.52 -50.88 -29.89
N ASP A 1100 30.29 -51.41 -29.77
CA ASP A 1100 29.11 -51.15 -30.64
C ASP A 1100 27.88 -51.88 -30.02
N THR A 1101 26.69 -51.27 -29.82
CA THR A 1101 25.60 -50.74 -30.71
C THR A 1101 24.75 -51.85 -31.39
N THR A 1102 23.48 -51.67 -31.78
CA THR A 1102 22.52 -50.53 -31.63
C THR A 1102 21.28 -50.95 -30.78
N ILE A 1103 19.95 -50.86 -31.06
CA ILE A 1103 18.98 -50.31 -32.06
C ILE A 1103 17.62 -50.15 -31.27
N ILE A 1104 16.73 -49.13 -31.34
CA ILE A 1104 16.06 -48.32 -32.40
C ILE A 1104 14.80 -49.05 -32.99
N GLU A 1105 13.61 -48.47 -33.29
CA GLU A 1105 13.16 -47.12 -33.73
C GLU A 1105 11.70 -46.79 -33.24
N SER A 1106 11.37 -45.55 -32.80
CA SER A 1106 10.49 -44.50 -33.45
C SER A 1106 8.94 -44.70 -33.33
N LEU A 1107 7.96 -43.87 -33.78
CA LEU A 1107 7.71 -42.58 -34.53
C LEU A 1107 6.31 -42.05 -34.02
N GLU A 1108 5.74 -40.82 -34.13
CA GLU A 1108 6.13 -39.41 -34.48
C GLU A 1108 5.03 -38.41 -33.95
N VAL A 1109 5.01 -37.11 -34.35
CA VAL A 1109 4.15 -36.01 -33.78
C VAL A 1109 3.75 -34.90 -34.80
N PRO A 1110 2.45 -34.51 -34.93
CA PRO A 1110 2.06 -33.08 -34.98
C PRO A 1110 0.67 -32.71 -34.33
N PRO A 1111 0.26 -31.40 -34.24
CA PRO A 1111 -0.72 -30.90 -33.24
C PRO A 1111 -2.10 -30.28 -33.72
N PRO A 1112 -2.47 -28.98 -33.55
CA PRO A 1112 -3.75 -28.50 -32.91
C PRO A 1112 -4.69 -27.73 -33.90
N PRO A 1113 -5.75 -26.91 -33.56
CA PRO A 1113 -6.24 -26.33 -32.27
C PRO A 1113 -7.83 -26.41 -32.06
N PRO A 1114 -8.67 -25.39 -31.63
CA PRO A 1114 -9.75 -25.63 -30.64
C PRO A 1114 -11.24 -25.26 -31.06
N PRO A 1115 -12.05 -24.29 -30.51
CA PRO A 1115 -13.52 -24.47 -30.44
C PRO A 1115 -14.38 -23.55 -31.35
N PRO A 1116 -15.71 -23.78 -31.41
CA PRO A 1116 -16.67 -22.67 -31.50
C PRO A 1116 -18.00 -22.82 -30.71
N ILE A 1117 -18.74 -21.72 -30.68
CA ILE A 1117 -20.03 -21.44 -30.00
C ILE A 1117 -21.24 -21.79 -30.90
N VAL A 1118 -22.42 -22.08 -30.32
CA VAL A 1118 -23.75 -21.87 -30.97
C VAL A 1118 -24.75 -21.32 -29.94
N SER A 1119 -25.68 -20.45 -30.37
CA SER A 1119 -26.64 -19.74 -29.51
C SER A 1119 -27.99 -19.46 -30.20
N VAL A 1120 -29.11 -19.70 -29.48
CA VAL A 1120 -30.46 -19.05 -29.57
C VAL A 1120 -31.20 -19.03 -30.93
N PHE A 1121 -32.50 -19.44 -30.97
CA PHE A 1121 -33.67 -18.63 -31.39
C PHE A 1121 -35.03 -19.39 -31.27
N GLU A 1122 -36.14 -18.74 -31.63
CA GLU A 1122 -37.48 -18.80 -31.00
C GLU A 1122 -38.61 -19.62 -31.68
N LEU A 1123 -39.68 -19.86 -30.90
CA LEU A 1123 -41.14 -19.84 -31.23
C LEU A 1123 -41.70 -20.54 -32.49
N ARG A 1124 -42.63 -21.51 -32.27
CA ARG A 1124 -44.10 -21.31 -32.49
C ARG A 1124 -44.99 -22.54 -32.22
N GLU A 1125 -46.22 -22.26 -31.76
CA GLU A 1125 -47.44 -23.09 -31.80
C GLU A 1125 -48.00 -23.25 -33.26
N PRO A 1126 -49.02 -24.10 -33.60
CA PRO A 1126 -50.22 -24.46 -32.79
C PRO A 1126 -50.86 -25.87 -33.01
N LEU A 1127 -52.05 -26.04 -32.39
CA LEU A 1127 -53.24 -26.88 -32.75
C LEU A 1127 -53.61 -28.10 -31.88
N LEU A 1128 -54.66 -27.87 -31.06
CA LEU A 1128 -55.91 -28.64 -30.96
C LEU A 1128 -55.94 -30.14 -31.34
N GLU A 1129 -56.42 -30.97 -30.41
CA GLU A 1129 -57.55 -31.87 -30.70
C GLU A 1129 -58.44 -32.11 -29.45
N TYR A 1130 -59.65 -32.66 -29.64
CA TYR A 1130 -60.72 -32.71 -28.63
C TYR A 1130 -60.78 -34.05 -27.86
N GLY A 1131 -61.03 -33.99 -26.55
CA GLY A 1131 -61.50 -35.11 -25.74
C GLY A 1131 -62.83 -34.77 -25.06
N THR A 1132 -63.83 -35.63 -25.16
CA THR A 1132 -65.16 -35.45 -24.54
C THR A 1132 -65.66 -36.74 -23.87
N ALA A 1133 -66.74 -36.62 -23.10
CA ALA A 1133 -67.39 -37.63 -22.25
C ALA A 1133 -66.66 -37.92 -20.91
N GLU A 1134 -67.34 -38.29 -19.82
CA GLU A 1134 -68.78 -38.62 -19.70
C GLU A 1134 -69.38 -38.15 -18.36
N LEU A 1135 -70.65 -37.73 -18.36
CA LEU A 1135 -71.43 -37.56 -17.12
C LEU A 1135 -71.95 -38.91 -16.63
N THR A 1136 -71.75 -39.23 -15.35
CA THR A 1136 -72.46 -40.37 -14.71
C THR A 1136 -73.35 -39.90 -13.56
N VAL A 1137 -74.59 -39.49 -13.88
CA VAL A 1137 -75.62 -39.25 -12.86
C VAL A 1137 -76.32 -40.57 -12.54
N ILE A 1138 -76.03 -41.16 -11.38
CA ILE A 1138 -76.84 -42.26 -10.81
C ILE A 1138 -77.54 -41.76 -9.56
N LYS A 1139 -78.85 -41.99 -9.49
CA LYS A 1139 -79.77 -41.35 -8.53
C LYS A 1139 -80.41 -42.40 -7.61
N LYS A 1140 -80.25 -42.21 -6.30
CA LYS A 1140 -80.88 -42.97 -5.20
C LYS A 1140 -80.57 -44.48 -5.11
N GLY A 1141 -79.91 -44.87 -4.03
CA GLY A 1141 -80.70 -45.28 -2.86
C GLY A 1141 -80.32 -46.58 -2.14
N ALA A 1142 -80.58 -46.56 -0.83
CA ALA A 1142 -80.69 -47.69 0.10
C ALA A 1142 -79.40 -48.43 0.56
N LYS A 1143 -79.00 -48.04 1.78
CA LYS A 1143 -78.80 -48.90 2.98
C LYS A 1143 -77.46 -49.63 3.24
N VAL A 1144 -77.02 -49.41 4.48
CA VAL A 1144 -76.46 -50.37 5.46
C VAL A 1144 -74.93 -50.55 5.53
N ASN A 1145 -74.39 -49.88 6.56
CA ASN A 1145 -73.36 -50.31 7.52
C ASN A 1145 -71.87 -50.42 7.14
N ASN A 1146 -71.10 -49.99 8.15
CA ASN A 1146 -69.79 -50.47 8.62
C ASN A 1146 -68.48 -49.87 8.07
N GLN A 1147 -67.81 -49.24 9.05
CA GLN A 1147 -66.36 -49.18 9.32
C GLN A 1147 -65.48 -48.14 8.61
N LYS A 1148 -64.90 -47.30 9.49
CA LYS A 1148 -63.78 -46.36 9.33
C LYS A 1148 -64.12 -45.11 8.54
#